data_AF-A0A841KCP3-F1
#
_entry.id   AF-A0A841KCP3-F1
#
_cell.length_a   1.000
_cell.length_b   1.000
_cell.length_c   1.000
_cell.angle_alpha   90.00
_cell.angle_beta   90.00
_cell.angle_gamma   90.00
#
_symmetry.space_group_name_H-M   'P 1'
#
loop_
_entity.id
_entity.type
_entity.pdbx_description
1 polymer ?
#
loop_
_entity_poly.entity_id
_entity_poly.type
_entity_poly.pdbx_seq_one_letter_code
_entity_poly.pdbx_strand_id
1 'polypeptide(L)'
;MNTGPHIAVVDDELATREMVGDYLRMHGFAVTLCDGAASLRHFMARQQPDLVVLDLNMPGEDGLSVVRQLKASGDVPVIMLTATASAIDRIVGLELGADDYLAKPCELRELVARIRSVLRRSARSAPAQPEAGRSVRFGTKWFDIDTHRLRDEDGRTQPLTKSEFLLLKAFADHPRRVLSREYLLDIADARDAEAFDRAIDVRITRIRRKIEPDPANPRFIRTVRGLGYAFEPDGALPRVSCPTGTRNIVSCRKRNGALPHRRRKSPATARGQDACQSVGELMRIRNKIMLVGGIPIAIAAGIAVAAWLLLSEAERARSGAVLAGAIYRDLLVAMSVRDDYVGANPAERDPHAERFRELAARAQVQLASLAPLARTQEQRREVTSFQDTLARYAARMDDYIAVTTVNDRLIAEMSLRAARLVTLAEEARARQHASNADIITTLTEKDQQLRRLRDIVDSAYQLRATLWGLQTVLQRPDGSDPSFALAQMQHAATGLGEALGTRRGGEARELGDLSRAAASAERADLAAITERLLAWCDRLLKIEVTAQRALQEEVAQLLTYSVEANETEQATQNVAVATLRLGQETHEALTRRDADLAERKLARSGELADIAAALPISPLIQTDMIDAITEWRERLGTTIEGIRKQNAMIADMDQTAAAMVAKARSLNDLFTGDADWLGDFIGHVLVIGATVGLLFGSVAAFAAARSITMPLRRLQGSMLALAADPLAGRIAESDRRDELGDMARAANIFVTEISRRERDLRQAKERTDETLAELRQAQADLIQAEKLASLGQLVAGVAHEINTPLGIALTTATLLGDEAQEFERALKGNQLPRSRLAHFLDRMKEGSRLLFDNLGRASDLVHSFKQVAVDQVSDEPRRFEMKGWLEDVIRSLGPLLRKTQHAVAIDCPAPLQVGTYPGALAQVLTNLVINAALHAYDEGESGRIAITVRDAGDQLHLTVSDDGKGIAPQHLGRIFDPFFTTARHRGSTGLGLHIVYNLVTNKLQGRIDVESRPGAGTTFRIEMPKQLAGEARTEAMAAL
;
A
#
# COMPACT_ATOMS: atom_id res chain seq x y z
N MET A 1 31.74 -10.75 26.88
CA MET A 1 30.62 -9.80 27.11
C MET A 1 30.18 -9.28 25.76
N ASN A 2 28.89 -9.19 25.47
CA ASN A 2 28.41 -8.83 24.13
C ASN A 2 28.40 -7.30 24.00
N THR A 3 29.21 -6.73 23.11
CA THR A 3 29.41 -5.26 22.97
C THR A 3 28.56 -4.64 21.86
N GLY A 4 27.43 -5.26 21.53
CA GLY A 4 26.45 -4.73 20.58
C GLY A 4 25.37 -3.89 21.28
N PRO A 5 24.68 -2.99 20.55
CA PRO A 5 23.62 -2.16 21.13
C PRO A 5 22.47 -3.01 21.67
N HIS A 6 21.84 -2.51 22.74
CA HIS A 6 20.84 -3.20 23.54
C HIS A 6 19.42 -2.84 23.08
N ILE A 7 18.73 -3.81 22.49
CA ILE A 7 17.35 -3.68 22.05
C ILE A 7 16.43 -4.20 23.15
N ALA A 8 15.37 -3.46 23.48
CA ALA A 8 14.23 -4.00 24.23
C ALA A 8 13.15 -4.44 23.22
N VAL A 9 12.67 -5.67 23.32
CA VAL A 9 11.54 -6.19 22.52
C VAL A 9 10.34 -6.36 23.42
N VAL A 10 9.24 -5.66 23.10
CA VAL A 10 8.04 -5.53 23.93
C VAL A 10 6.84 -6.01 23.13
N ASP A 11 6.32 -7.18 23.49
CA ASP A 11 5.30 -7.93 22.76
C ASP A 11 4.69 -8.94 23.75
N ASP A 12 3.36 -9.07 23.82
CA ASP A 12 2.71 -9.96 24.78
C ASP A 12 2.73 -11.43 24.34
N GLU A 13 2.89 -11.70 23.03
CA GLU A 13 2.97 -13.06 22.51
C GLU A 13 4.38 -13.64 22.71
N LEU A 14 4.52 -14.53 23.70
CA LEU A 14 5.78 -15.18 24.06
C LEU A 14 6.55 -15.73 22.85
N ALA A 15 5.88 -16.45 21.93
CA ALA A 15 6.52 -17.08 20.78
C ALA A 15 7.08 -16.06 19.77
N THR A 16 6.31 -15.02 19.44
CA THR A 16 6.75 -13.94 18.54
C THR A 16 7.88 -13.14 19.17
N ARG A 17 7.78 -12.83 20.46
CA ARG A 17 8.81 -12.13 21.24
C ARG A 17 10.13 -12.90 21.31
N GLU A 18 10.09 -14.21 21.57
CA GLU A 18 11.29 -15.06 21.60
C GLU A 18 11.92 -15.20 20.22
N MET A 19 11.11 -15.42 19.16
CA MET A 19 11.57 -15.50 17.78
C MET A 19 12.29 -14.21 17.34
N VAL A 20 11.69 -13.04 17.57
CA VAL A 20 12.35 -11.74 17.30
C VAL A 20 13.60 -11.59 18.15
N GLY A 21 13.54 -11.96 19.43
CA GLY A 21 14.65 -11.90 20.38
C GLY A 21 15.90 -12.64 19.92
N ASP A 22 15.76 -13.92 19.59
CA ASP A 22 16.88 -14.77 19.16
C ASP A 22 17.39 -14.40 17.77
N TYR A 23 16.52 -13.94 16.88
CA TYR A 23 16.95 -13.42 15.58
C TYR A 23 17.84 -12.18 15.71
N LEU A 24 17.49 -11.27 16.63
CA LEU A 24 18.30 -10.08 16.92
C LEU A 24 19.62 -10.45 17.64
N ARG A 25 19.60 -11.39 18.59
CA ARG A 25 20.82 -11.92 19.24
C ARG A 25 21.80 -12.49 18.20
N MET A 26 21.30 -13.29 17.25
CA MET A 26 22.08 -13.85 16.14
C MET A 26 22.71 -12.77 15.25
N HIS A 27 22.08 -11.59 15.14
CA HIS A 27 22.57 -10.45 14.36
C HIS A 27 23.50 -9.49 15.12
N GLY A 28 23.94 -9.88 16.33
CA GLY A 28 24.96 -9.18 17.11
C GLY A 28 24.41 -8.16 18.12
N PHE A 29 23.10 -8.14 18.38
CA PHE A 29 22.49 -7.25 19.36
C PHE A 29 22.48 -7.87 20.77
N ALA A 30 22.52 -7.03 21.81
CA ALA A 30 22.06 -7.42 23.14
C ALA A 30 20.54 -7.27 23.19
N VAL A 31 19.80 -8.20 23.81
CA VAL A 31 18.32 -8.20 23.72
C VAL A 31 17.64 -8.63 25.02
N THR A 32 16.89 -7.70 25.61
CA THR A 32 15.94 -7.94 26.71
C THR A 32 14.53 -8.10 26.15
N LEU A 33 13.76 -9.04 26.72
CA LEU A 33 12.38 -9.33 26.33
C LEU A 33 11.43 -8.85 27.43
N CYS A 34 10.40 -8.09 27.06
CA CYS A 34 9.38 -7.51 27.92
C CYS A 34 8.00 -8.00 27.47
N ASP A 35 7.13 -8.36 28.40
CA ASP A 35 5.74 -8.82 28.16
C ASP A 35 4.72 -7.67 28.12
N GLY A 36 5.20 -6.42 28.23
CA GLY A 36 4.39 -5.23 28.10
C GLY A 36 5.05 -4.01 28.75
N ALA A 37 4.26 -2.94 28.91
CA ALA A 37 4.71 -1.68 29.48
C ALA A 37 5.30 -1.82 30.91
N ALA A 38 4.76 -2.73 31.73
CA ALA A 38 5.20 -2.92 33.11
C ALA A 38 6.63 -3.48 33.22
N SER A 39 6.96 -4.52 32.45
CA SER A 39 8.31 -5.10 32.41
C SER A 39 9.30 -4.20 31.68
N LEU A 40 8.87 -3.48 30.64
CA LEU A 40 9.68 -2.43 30.01
C LEU A 40 10.11 -1.36 31.03
N ARG A 41 9.17 -0.83 31.82
CA ARG A 41 9.49 0.12 32.91
C ARG A 41 10.41 -0.49 33.97
N HIS A 42 10.21 -1.76 34.35
CA HIS A 42 11.06 -2.44 35.31
C HIS A 42 12.49 -2.69 34.81
N PHE A 43 12.67 -2.87 33.49
CA PHE A 43 13.97 -2.93 32.83
C PHE A 43 14.63 -1.53 32.74
N MET A 44 13.90 -0.52 32.24
CA MET A 44 14.40 0.85 32.08
C MET A 44 14.83 1.50 33.40
N ALA A 45 14.22 1.11 34.52
CA ALA A 45 14.63 1.51 35.87
C ALA A 45 16.01 0.97 36.31
N ARG A 46 16.61 0.04 35.54
CA ARG A 46 17.97 -0.50 35.76
C ARG A 46 18.94 -0.19 34.63
N GLN A 47 18.46 -0.22 33.39
CA GLN A 47 19.27 0.00 32.18
C GLN A 47 18.40 0.56 31.06
N GLN A 48 18.82 1.66 30.42
CA GLN A 48 18.17 2.13 29.20
C GLN A 48 18.60 1.28 27.99
N PRO A 49 17.66 0.92 27.09
CA PRO A 49 18.00 0.34 25.79
C PRO A 49 18.45 1.42 24.80
N ASP A 50 19.25 1.02 23.81
CA ASP A 50 19.60 1.86 22.65
C ASP A 50 18.45 2.00 21.64
N LEU A 51 17.47 1.08 21.68
CA LEU A 51 16.25 1.10 20.85
C LEU A 51 15.16 0.18 21.46
N VAL A 52 13.89 0.57 21.32
CA VAL A 52 12.72 -0.27 21.67
C VAL A 52 12.01 -0.74 20.40
N VAL A 53 11.74 -2.05 20.30
CA VAL A 53 10.77 -2.64 19.37
C VAL A 53 9.51 -2.95 20.16
N LEU A 54 8.37 -2.41 19.73
CA LEU A 54 7.13 -2.35 20.52
C LEU A 54 5.92 -2.78 19.68
N ASP A 55 5.17 -3.80 20.09
CA ASP A 55 3.85 -4.04 19.51
C ASP A 55 2.84 -2.98 20.00
N LEU A 56 1.94 -2.59 19.11
CA LEU A 56 0.83 -1.67 19.38
C LEU A 56 -0.36 -2.39 20.03
N ASN A 57 -0.59 -3.66 19.70
CA ASN A 57 -1.83 -4.38 20.04
C ASN A 57 -1.78 -5.16 21.36
N MET A 58 -0.97 -4.72 22.32
CA MET A 58 -0.82 -5.40 23.63
C MET A 58 -2.06 -5.21 24.53
N PRO A 59 -2.48 -6.24 25.29
CA PRO A 59 -3.61 -6.14 26.21
C PRO A 59 -3.26 -5.33 27.47
N GLY A 60 -4.13 -4.38 27.81
CA GLY A 60 -4.12 -3.65 29.09
C GLY A 60 -3.59 -2.21 29.01
N GLU A 61 -2.45 -1.99 28.37
CA GLU A 61 -1.87 -0.65 28.18
C GLU A 61 -1.41 -0.47 26.73
N ASP A 62 -2.11 0.41 26.01
CA ASP A 62 -1.95 0.65 24.56
C ASP A 62 -0.52 1.10 24.19
N GLY A 63 0.03 0.54 23.11
CA GLY A 63 1.38 0.84 22.65
C GLY A 63 1.60 2.32 22.29
N LEU A 64 0.58 3.05 21.79
CA LEU A 64 0.70 4.48 21.51
C LEU A 64 0.88 5.29 22.80
N SER A 65 0.22 4.89 23.89
CA SER A 65 0.41 5.44 25.23
C SER A 65 1.81 5.16 25.78
N VAL A 66 2.37 3.98 25.50
CA VAL A 66 3.77 3.65 25.81
C VAL A 66 4.75 4.53 25.02
N VAL A 67 4.55 4.74 23.70
CA VAL A 67 5.38 5.66 22.89
C VAL A 67 5.38 7.08 23.48
N ARG A 68 4.20 7.60 23.83
CA ARG A 68 4.06 8.92 24.49
C ARG A 68 4.85 8.98 25.82
N GLN A 69 4.77 7.95 26.66
CA GLN A 69 5.50 7.90 27.93
C GLN A 69 7.02 7.79 27.72
N LEU A 70 7.47 7.03 26.72
CA LEU A 70 8.89 6.91 26.36
C LEU A 70 9.44 8.27 25.93
N LYS A 71 8.87 8.91 24.91
CA LYS A 71 9.36 10.21 24.42
C LYS A 71 9.21 11.36 25.44
N ALA A 72 8.28 11.25 26.39
CA ALA A 72 8.20 12.19 27.52
C ALA A 72 9.26 11.98 28.61
N SER A 73 9.94 10.82 28.64
CA SER A 73 10.96 10.46 29.66
C SER A 73 12.39 10.34 29.11
N GLY A 74 12.57 10.25 27.79
CA GLY A 74 13.85 10.36 27.10
C GLY A 74 13.72 10.12 25.60
N ASP A 75 14.71 10.55 24.81
CA ASP A 75 14.72 10.33 23.35
C ASP A 75 15.21 8.93 22.96
N VAL A 76 14.68 7.90 23.64
CA VAL A 76 14.94 6.51 23.28
C VAL A 76 14.27 6.23 21.93
N PRO A 77 14.96 5.62 20.95
CA PRO A 77 14.38 5.37 19.64
C PRO A 77 13.35 4.24 19.69
N VAL A 78 12.21 4.39 18.99
CA VAL A 78 11.14 3.38 18.98
C VAL A 78 10.77 2.94 17.57
N ILE A 79 10.70 1.62 17.35
CA ILE A 79 10.11 1.01 16.16
C ILE A 79 8.83 0.28 16.58
N MET A 80 7.70 0.67 16.01
CA MET A 80 6.42 -0.01 16.29
C MET A 80 6.19 -1.19 15.35
N LEU A 81 5.61 -2.25 15.88
CA LEU A 81 4.96 -3.33 15.13
C LEU A 81 3.45 -3.12 15.18
N THR A 82 2.74 -3.34 14.07
CA THR A 82 1.26 -3.27 14.00
C THR A 82 0.68 -4.45 13.25
N ALA A 83 -0.46 -5.00 13.67
CA ALA A 83 -1.19 -6.01 12.91
C ALA A 83 -1.87 -5.46 11.64
N THR A 84 -2.02 -4.14 11.51
CA THR A 84 -2.75 -3.49 10.42
C THR A 84 -1.80 -2.78 9.45
N ALA A 85 -1.90 -3.07 8.16
CA ALA A 85 -1.25 -2.28 7.10
C ALA A 85 -1.94 -0.90 6.85
N SER A 86 -2.68 -0.40 7.85
CA SER A 86 -3.43 0.85 7.83
C SER A 86 -2.50 2.05 7.63
N ALA A 87 -2.91 2.99 6.78
CA ALA A 87 -2.21 4.25 6.65
C ALA A 87 -2.36 5.14 7.90
N ILE A 88 -3.45 4.98 8.66
CA ILE A 88 -3.82 5.82 9.81
C ILE A 88 -2.93 5.48 11.01
N ASP A 89 -2.87 4.22 11.40
CA ASP A 89 -2.13 3.73 12.58
C ASP A 89 -0.63 4.10 12.47
N ARG A 90 -0.09 4.03 11.25
CA ARG A 90 1.24 4.52 10.89
C ARG A 90 1.41 6.03 11.10
N ILE A 91 0.45 6.84 10.64
CA ILE A 91 0.51 8.30 10.75
C ILE A 91 0.47 8.68 12.24
N VAL A 92 -0.52 8.17 12.98
CA VAL A 92 -0.67 8.42 14.42
C VAL A 92 0.58 8.01 15.19
N GLY A 93 1.14 6.82 14.94
CA GLY A 93 2.34 6.37 15.64
C GLY A 93 3.59 7.22 15.34
N LEU A 94 3.77 7.70 14.10
CA LEU A 94 4.87 8.58 13.73
C LEU A 94 4.68 10.01 14.27
N GLU A 95 3.44 10.54 14.29
CA GLU A 95 3.11 11.84 14.88
C GLU A 95 3.27 11.86 16.41
N LEU A 96 3.08 10.71 17.07
CA LEU A 96 3.40 10.51 18.49
C LEU A 96 4.89 10.25 18.76
N GLY A 97 5.74 10.30 17.74
CA GLY A 97 7.19 10.36 17.87
C GLY A 97 7.94 9.04 17.69
N ALA A 98 7.32 7.99 17.13
CA ALA A 98 8.07 6.79 16.77
C ALA A 98 9.08 7.06 15.64
N ASP A 99 10.24 6.42 15.70
CA ASP A 99 11.37 6.63 14.78
C ASP A 99 11.23 5.84 13.46
N ASP A 100 10.49 4.73 13.49
CA ASP A 100 10.04 3.95 12.33
C ASP A 100 8.82 3.07 12.70
N TYR A 101 8.21 2.42 11.72
CA TYR A 101 7.11 1.46 11.90
C TYR A 101 7.29 0.24 10.97
N LEU A 102 6.63 -0.87 11.30
CA LEU A 102 6.64 -2.10 10.51
C LEU A 102 5.33 -2.88 10.71
N ALA A 103 4.75 -3.42 9.64
CA ALA A 103 3.51 -4.19 9.72
C ALA A 103 3.78 -5.69 9.89
N LYS A 104 3.12 -6.33 10.86
CA LYS A 104 3.04 -7.80 11.01
C LYS A 104 2.11 -8.37 9.90
N PRO A 105 2.41 -9.53 9.30
CA PRO A 105 3.64 -10.31 9.45
C PRO A 105 4.82 -9.62 8.76
N CYS A 106 5.90 -9.39 9.52
CA CYS A 106 7.09 -8.71 9.02
C CYS A 106 8.25 -9.68 8.75
N GLU A 107 9.13 -9.32 7.81
CA GLU A 107 10.34 -10.09 7.54
C GLU A 107 11.46 -9.63 8.49
N LEU A 108 12.11 -10.57 9.19
CA LEU A 108 12.99 -10.25 10.32
C LEU A 108 14.30 -9.55 9.90
N ARG A 109 14.72 -9.66 8.64
CA ARG A 109 15.86 -8.92 8.05
C ARG A 109 15.47 -7.48 7.75
N GLU A 110 14.21 -7.22 7.39
CA GLU A 110 13.68 -5.85 7.29
C GLU A 110 13.70 -5.18 8.67
N LEU A 111 13.25 -5.87 9.72
CA LEU A 111 13.34 -5.37 11.09
C LEU A 111 14.80 -5.06 11.50
N VAL A 112 15.74 -5.97 11.22
CA VAL A 112 17.19 -5.73 11.43
C VAL A 112 17.71 -4.53 10.63
N ALA A 113 17.25 -4.33 9.38
CA ALA A 113 17.66 -3.20 8.56
C ALA A 113 17.13 -1.86 9.12
N ARG A 114 15.88 -1.84 9.58
CA ARG A 114 15.25 -0.67 10.23
C ARG A 114 15.93 -0.32 11.54
N ILE A 115 16.16 -1.29 12.42
CA ILE A 115 16.94 -1.13 13.68
C ILE A 115 18.31 -0.50 13.40
N ARG A 116 19.07 -1.05 12.44
CA ARG A 116 20.39 -0.49 12.04
C ARG A 116 20.30 0.90 11.43
N SER A 117 19.19 1.25 10.77
CA SER A 117 18.97 2.58 10.21
C SER A 117 18.59 3.61 11.28
N VAL A 118 17.76 3.24 12.26
CA VAL A 118 17.38 4.07 13.41
C VAL A 118 18.59 4.34 14.30
N LEU A 119 19.29 3.30 14.79
CA LEU A 119 20.47 3.46 15.65
C LEU A 119 21.55 4.37 15.02
N ARG A 120 21.73 4.29 13.70
CA ARG A 120 22.64 5.15 12.92
C ARG A 120 22.16 6.61 12.79
N ARG A 121 20.86 6.88 12.93
CA ARG A 121 20.32 8.25 13.10
C ARG A 121 20.64 8.76 14.50
N SER A 122 20.24 8.01 15.53
CA SER A 122 20.37 8.40 16.95
C SER A 122 21.83 8.61 17.38
N ALA A 123 22.75 7.79 16.89
CA ALA A 123 24.20 7.95 17.12
C ALA A 123 24.82 9.22 16.51
N ARG A 124 24.06 10.02 15.74
CA ARG A 124 24.48 11.34 15.25
C ARG A 124 23.96 12.51 16.11
N SER A 125 23.14 12.25 17.14
CA SER A 125 22.51 13.29 17.98
C SER A 125 23.35 13.73 19.20
N ALA A 126 24.57 13.22 19.36
CA ALA A 126 25.49 13.72 20.39
C ALA A 126 25.95 15.17 20.05
N PRO A 127 26.05 16.08 21.04
CA PRO A 127 26.37 17.48 20.80
C PRO A 127 27.85 17.67 20.42
N ALA A 128 28.14 17.55 19.13
CA ALA A 128 29.41 17.96 18.57
C ALA A 128 29.58 19.49 18.66
N GLN A 129 30.83 19.92 18.89
CA GLN A 129 31.20 21.34 18.84
C GLN A 129 31.00 21.90 17.42
N PRO A 130 30.82 23.22 17.23
CA PRO A 130 30.52 23.82 15.94
C PRO A 130 31.75 23.83 15.00
N GLU A 131 32.09 22.68 14.45
CA GLU A 131 32.94 22.58 13.25
C GLU A 131 32.20 23.15 12.03
N ALA A 132 32.94 23.68 11.06
CA ALA A 132 32.38 24.45 9.96
C ALA A 132 31.38 23.65 9.11
N GLY A 133 30.24 24.27 8.78
CA GLY A 133 29.08 23.64 8.13
C GLY A 133 29.43 22.82 6.88
N ARG A 134 28.75 21.68 6.71
CA ARG A 134 29.24 20.55 5.91
C ARG A 134 28.97 20.71 4.41
N SER A 135 29.47 21.80 3.84
CA SER A 135 29.31 22.16 2.44
C SER A 135 30.17 21.28 1.53
N VAL A 136 29.55 20.65 0.54
CA VAL A 136 30.23 19.74 -0.42
C VAL A 136 30.25 20.39 -1.80
N ARG A 137 31.42 20.50 -2.43
CA ARG A 137 31.52 21.14 -3.75
C ARG A 137 31.03 20.20 -4.86
N PHE A 138 29.96 20.59 -5.54
CA PHE A 138 29.44 19.97 -6.76
C PHE A 138 29.76 20.88 -7.95
N GLY A 139 30.93 20.69 -8.56
CA GLY A 139 31.37 21.42 -9.74
C GLY A 139 31.48 22.94 -9.53
N THR A 140 30.54 23.68 -10.11
CA THR A 140 30.46 25.16 -9.99
C THR A 140 29.74 25.63 -8.73
N LYS A 141 29.05 24.75 -7.99
CA LYS A 141 28.24 25.11 -6.81
C LYS A 141 28.73 24.41 -5.54
N TRP A 142 28.43 25.00 -4.39
CA TRP A 142 28.52 24.38 -3.08
C TRP A 142 27.15 23.85 -2.67
N PHE A 143 27.08 22.60 -2.23
CA PHE A 143 25.88 21.99 -1.67
C PHE A 143 25.93 22.09 -0.15
N ASP A 144 25.17 23.03 0.40
CA ASP A 144 25.10 23.30 1.83
C ASP A 144 24.06 22.35 2.47
N ILE A 145 24.52 21.16 2.90
CA ILE A 145 23.69 20.05 3.38
C ILE A 145 22.67 20.50 4.43
N ASP A 146 23.09 21.35 5.35
CA ASP A 146 22.31 21.79 6.51
C ASP A 146 21.25 22.85 6.18
N THR A 147 21.29 23.45 4.97
CA THR A 147 20.35 24.51 4.53
C THR A 147 19.52 24.13 3.29
N HIS A 148 19.69 22.91 2.78
CA HIS A 148 18.99 22.35 1.60
C HIS A 148 19.15 23.20 0.31
N ARG A 149 20.29 23.90 0.15
CA ARG A 149 20.53 24.85 -0.96
C ARG A 149 21.81 24.54 -1.73
N LEU A 150 21.85 25.00 -2.99
CA LEU A 150 23.09 25.18 -3.75
C LEU A 150 23.51 26.64 -3.65
N ARG A 151 24.80 26.91 -3.43
CA ARG A 151 25.39 28.26 -3.40
C ARG A 151 26.43 28.42 -4.50
N ASP A 152 26.37 29.53 -5.22
CA ASP A 152 27.30 29.87 -6.30
C ASP A 152 28.66 30.37 -5.77
N GLU A 153 29.66 30.50 -6.64
CA GLU A 153 30.92 31.19 -6.27
C GLU A 153 30.68 32.69 -5.96
N ASP A 154 29.66 33.30 -6.58
CA ASP A 154 29.11 34.63 -6.24
C ASP A 154 28.30 34.67 -4.92
N GLY A 155 28.25 33.57 -4.14
CA GLY A 155 27.51 33.48 -2.88
C GLY A 155 25.97 33.42 -3.01
N ARG A 156 25.42 33.50 -4.23
CA ARG A 156 23.97 33.42 -4.51
C ARG A 156 23.43 32.03 -4.21
N THR A 157 22.30 31.93 -3.49
CA THR A 157 21.70 30.62 -3.14
C THR A 157 20.49 30.27 -4.00
N GLN A 158 20.46 29.04 -4.52
CA GLN A 158 19.36 28.44 -5.26
C GLN A 158 18.71 27.32 -4.41
N PRO A 159 17.38 27.30 -4.26
CA PRO A 159 16.69 26.21 -3.56
C PRO A 159 16.69 24.91 -4.38
N LEU A 160 16.66 23.78 -3.67
CA LEU A 160 16.52 22.44 -4.24
C LEU A 160 15.11 21.88 -3.97
N THR A 161 14.61 21.05 -4.88
CA THR A 161 13.42 20.23 -4.61
C THR A 161 13.78 19.01 -3.75
N LYS A 162 12.81 18.41 -3.03
CA LYS A 162 13.04 17.25 -2.13
C LYS A 162 13.88 16.15 -2.79
N SER A 163 13.50 15.70 -3.99
CA SER A 163 14.22 14.64 -4.70
C SER A 163 15.58 15.09 -5.26
N GLU A 164 15.77 16.37 -5.63
CA GLU A 164 17.10 16.87 -6.04
C GLU A 164 18.06 16.95 -4.84
N PHE A 165 17.55 17.38 -3.67
CA PHE A 165 18.30 17.35 -2.41
C PHE A 165 18.70 15.92 -2.03
N LEU A 166 17.76 14.96 -2.07
CA LEU A 166 18.02 13.56 -1.76
C LEU A 166 19.03 12.92 -2.73
N LEU A 167 18.96 13.23 -4.03
CA LEU A 167 19.94 12.75 -5.02
C LEU A 167 21.34 13.37 -4.81
N LEU A 168 21.44 14.69 -4.62
CA LEU A 168 22.72 15.35 -4.31
C LEU A 168 23.32 14.84 -3.00
N LYS A 169 22.48 14.60 -1.98
CA LYS A 169 22.89 14.00 -0.72
C LYS A 169 23.36 12.55 -0.89
N ALA A 170 22.68 11.73 -1.69
CA ALA A 170 23.14 10.36 -2.00
C ALA A 170 24.52 10.35 -2.68
N PHE A 171 24.78 11.29 -3.58
CA PHE A 171 26.11 11.46 -4.18
C PHE A 171 27.15 11.99 -3.17
N ALA A 172 26.77 12.89 -2.26
CA ALA A 172 27.64 13.44 -1.22
C ALA A 172 28.00 12.41 -0.13
N ASP A 173 27.07 11.51 0.22
CA ASP A 173 27.29 10.39 1.14
C ASP A 173 28.11 9.24 0.47
N HIS A 174 28.18 9.20 -0.87
CA HIS A 174 28.83 8.13 -1.65
C HIS A 174 29.76 8.63 -2.79
N PRO A 175 30.76 9.50 -2.51
CA PRO A 175 31.67 9.99 -3.53
C PRO A 175 32.51 8.86 -4.15
N ARG A 176 32.81 9.00 -5.45
CA ARG A 176 33.53 8.05 -6.33
C ARG A 176 32.91 6.66 -6.48
N ARG A 177 31.77 6.38 -5.83
CA ARG A 177 31.03 5.12 -5.95
C ARG A 177 30.03 5.18 -7.11
N VAL A 178 29.85 4.07 -7.82
CA VAL A 178 28.74 3.92 -8.79
C VAL A 178 27.47 3.56 -8.02
N LEU A 179 26.42 4.36 -8.22
CA LEU A 179 25.08 4.16 -7.69
C LEU A 179 24.15 3.73 -8.84
N SER A 180 23.40 2.65 -8.63
CA SER A 180 22.46 2.13 -9.64
C SER A 180 21.24 3.04 -9.81
N ARG A 181 20.56 2.92 -10.97
CA ARG A 181 19.33 3.68 -11.23
C ARG A 181 18.24 3.37 -10.21
N GLU A 182 18.08 2.09 -9.86
CA GLU A 182 17.14 1.59 -8.86
C GLU A 182 17.41 2.20 -7.47
N TYR A 183 18.67 2.18 -7.01
CA TYR A 183 19.07 2.78 -5.74
C TYR A 183 18.85 4.30 -5.71
N LEU A 184 19.01 4.98 -6.84
CA LEU A 184 18.73 6.40 -7.00
C LEU A 184 17.23 6.71 -7.14
N LEU A 185 16.41 5.78 -7.64
CA LEU A 185 14.93 5.88 -7.66
C LEU A 185 14.38 5.78 -6.23
N ASP A 186 14.82 4.75 -5.50
CA ASP A 186 14.41 4.44 -4.13
C ASP A 186 14.70 5.61 -3.18
N ILE A 187 15.94 6.12 -3.17
CA ILE A 187 16.31 7.30 -2.38
C ILE A 187 15.60 8.59 -2.84
N ALA A 188 15.13 8.67 -4.09
CA ALA A 188 14.45 9.86 -4.61
C ALA A 188 12.93 9.92 -4.28
N ASP A 189 12.42 8.96 -3.49
CA ASP A 189 11.04 8.87 -2.96
C ASP A 189 9.97 8.82 -4.08
N ALA A 190 10.10 7.83 -4.96
CA ALA A 190 9.26 7.66 -6.14
C ALA A 190 8.02 6.77 -5.88
N ARG A 191 6.98 7.33 -5.25
CA ARG A 191 5.66 6.67 -5.06
C ARG A 191 4.74 6.69 -6.31
N ASP A 192 5.30 6.74 -7.52
CA ASP A 192 4.54 6.71 -8.79
C ASP A 192 4.78 5.37 -9.51
N ALA A 193 3.76 4.50 -9.55
CA ALA A 193 3.89 3.12 -10.02
C ALA A 193 4.07 2.94 -11.55
N GLU A 194 3.96 4.01 -12.34
CA GLU A 194 4.03 3.96 -13.82
C GLU A 194 5.40 4.40 -14.39
N ALA A 195 6.33 4.85 -13.54
CA ALA A 195 7.51 5.63 -13.96
C ALA A 195 8.81 4.81 -14.18
N PHE A 196 8.76 3.72 -14.94
CA PHE A 196 9.92 2.86 -15.21
C PHE A 196 11.13 3.61 -15.84
N ASP A 197 12.26 3.56 -15.14
CA ASP A 197 13.66 3.86 -15.52
C ASP A 197 13.98 5.30 -16.05
N ARG A 198 13.19 5.84 -16.99
CA ARG A 198 13.45 7.13 -17.66
C ARG A 198 13.37 8.36 -16.72
N ALA A 199 12.89 8.20 -15.50
CA ALA A 199 12.75 9.29 -14.52
C ALA A 199 14.09 9.79 -13.95
N ILE A 200 15.08 8.90 -13.72
CA ILE A 200 16.38 9.31 -13.15
C ILE A 200 17.22 10.08 -14.16
N ASP A 201 17.35 9.62 -15.40
CA ASP A 201 18.17 10.28 -16.41
C ASP A 201 17.73 11.74 -16.65
N VAL A 202 16.42 12.03 -16.53
CA VAL A 202 15.86 13.40 -16.55
C VAL A 202 16.23 14.18 -15.29
N ARG A 203 16.08 13.59 -14.09
CA ARG A 203 16.44 14.25 -12.81
C ARG A 203 17.94 14.56 -12.73
N ILE A 204 18.81 13.62 -13.12
CA ILE A 204 20.25 13.82 -13.22
C ILE A 204 20.60 14.90 -14.26
N THR A 205 19.89 14.96 -15.40
CA THR A 205 20.09 16.02 -16.40
C THR A 205 19.71 17.40 -15.85
N ARG A 206 18.66 17.51 -15.03
CA ARG A 206 18.31 18.77 -14.33
C ARG A 206 19.37 19.17 -13.30
N ILE A 207 19.88 18.21 -12.51
CA ILE A 207 20.97 18.46 -11.55
C ILE A 207 22.24 18.92 -12.28
N ARG A 208 22.64 18.23 -13.36
CA ARG A 208 23.80 18.61 -14.20
C ARG A 208 23.68 20.05 -14.72
N ARG A 209 22.50 20.47 -15.20
CA ARG A 209 22.23 21.86 -15.62
C ARG A 209 22.41 22.91 -14.51
N LYS A 210 22.45 22.52 -13.23
CA LYS A 210 22.71 23.41 -12.09
C LYS A 210 24.18 23.40 -11.63
N ILE A 211 24.92 22.30 -11.81
CA ILE A 211 26.25 22.10 -11.20
C ILE A 211 27.42 21.99 -12.20
N GLU A 212 27.19 21.47 -13.41
CA GLU A 212 28.23 21.21 -14.41
C GLU A 212 28.58 22.51 -15.18
N PRO A 213 29.87 22.76 -15.49
CA PRO A 213 30.25 23.83 -16.42
C PRO A 213 29.73 23.60 -17.84
N ASP A 214 29.62 22.34 -18.26
CA ASP A 214 29.03 21.90 -19.52
C ASP A 214 28.12 20.67 -19.26
N PRO A 215 26.78 20.84 -19.24
CA PRO A 215 25.85 19.74 -19.03
C PRO A 215 25.83 18.68 -20.14
N ALA A 216 26.37 18.97 -21.34
CA ALA A 216 26.50 18.01 -22.43
C ALA A 216 27.74 17.11 -22.28
N ASN A 217 28.76 17.57 -21.54
CA ASN A 217 30.01 16.84 -21.29
C ASN A 217 30.33 16.78 -19.77
N PRO A 218 29.46 16.13 -18.98
CA PRO A 218 29.47 16.23 -17.52
C PRO A 218 30.69 15.58 -16.88
N ARG A 219 31.35 16.34 -16.00
CA ARG A 219 32.60 15.98 -15.34
C ARG A 219 32.43 15.55 -13.88
N PHE A 220 31.41 16.06 -13.19
CA PHE A 220 31.23 15.85 -11.75
C PHE A 220 30.21 14.75 -11.45
N ILE A 221 29.08 14.67 -12.16
CA ILE A 221 28.20 13.48 -12.11
C ILE A 221 28.32 12.74 -13.44
N ARG A 222 29.11 11.67 -13.47
CA ARG A 222 29.42 10.87 -14.67
C ARG A 222 28.39 9.75 -14.87
N THR A 223 27.94 9.54 -16.11
CA THR A 223 27.16 8.33 -16.46
C THR A 223 28.10 7.14 -16.61
N VAL A 224 27.83 6.05 -15.91
CA VAL A 224 28.47 4.75 -16.14
C VAL A 224 27.49 3.90 -16.94
N ARG A 225 27.76 3.71 -18.24
CA ARG A 225 26.88 2.96 -19.14
C ARG A 225 26.60 1.56 -18.58
N GLY A 226 25.33 1.13 -18.65
CA GLY A 226 24.86 -0.13 -18.07
C GLY A 226 24.67 -0.14 -16.55
N LEU A 227 25.42 0.66 -15.77
CA LEU A 227 25.46 0.52 -14.30
C LEU A 227 24.81 1.67 -13.52
N GLY A 228 24.75 2.90 -14.05
CA GLY A 228 24.12 4.04 -13.38
C GLY A 228 24.99 5.30 -13.37
N TYR A 229 25.17 5.91 -12.20
CA TYR A 229 25.82 7.21 -12.04
C TYR A 229 26.85 7.23 -10.92
N ALA A 230 27.93 8.00 -11.10
CA ALA A 230 28.95 8.21 -10.07
C ALA A 230 29.27 9.70 -9.93
N PHE A 231 29.49 10.15 -8.69
CA PHE A 231 29.94 11.51 -8.39
C PHE A 231 31.46 11.55 -8.18
N GLU A 232 32.16 12.40 -8.92
CA GLU A 232 33.60 12.56 -8.89
C GLU A 232 33.95 13.99 -8.43
N PRO A 233 34.31 14.21 -7.14
CA PRO A 233 34.46 15.55 -6.56
C PRO A 233 35.46 16.44 -7.30
N ASP A 234 36.56 15.85 -7.80
CA ASP A 234 37.67 16.59 -8.43
C ASP A 234 37.42 16.88 -9.92
N GLY A 235 36.34 16.34 -10.51
CA GLY A 235 36.05 16.46 -11.94
C GLY A 235 37.17 15.93 -12.85
N ALA A 236 37.97 14.99 -12.35
CA ALA A 236 39.20 14.52 -12.95
C ALA A 236 38.95 13.38 -13.95
N LEU A 237 39.56 13.49 -15.14
CA LEU A 237 39.63 12.37 -16.08
C LEU A 237 40.72 11.39 -15.62
N PRO A 238 40.48 10.06 -15.67
CA PRO A 238 41.53 9.09 -15.43
C PRO A 238 42.63 9.27 -16.49
N ARG A 239 43.87 9.46 -16.03
CA ARG A 239 45.02 9.67 -16.92
C ARG A 239 45.37 8.37 -17.65
N VAL A 240 45.00 8.28 -18.93
CA VAL A 240 45.66 7.35 -19.85
C VAL A 240 47.10 7.85 -20.07
N SER A 241 48.07 7.10 -19.57
CA SER A 241 49.49 7.44 -19.64
C SER A 241 50.12 6.98 -20.95
N CYS A 242 50.25 7.87 -21.93
CA CYS A 242 51.05 7.62 -23.12
C CYS A 242 52.55 7.83 -22.83
N PRO A 243 53.43 6.85 -23.10
CA PRO A 243 54.87 7.08 -23.15
C PRO A 243 55.26 7.92 -24.39
N THR A 244 56.17 8.86 -24.15
CA THR A 244 57.09 9.58 -25.05
C THR A 244 57.46 8.90 -26.39
N GLY A 245 57.78 9.60 -27.50
CA GLY A 245 58.06 11.04 -27.76
C GLY A 245 58.31 11.27 -29.28
N THR A 246 58.94 12.34 -29.81
CA THR A 246 59.93 13.27 -29.23
C THR A 246 60.18 14.54 -30.10
N ARG A 247 60.06 15.77 -29.55
CA ARG A 247 60.70 17.08 -29.95
C ARG A 247 60.42 17.62 -31.40
N ASN A 248 60.56 18.90 -31.81
CA ASN A 248 60.99 20.22 -31.27
C ASN A 248 60.35 21.36 -32.18
N ILE A 249 60.59 22.70 -32.18
CA ILE A 249 61.52 23.65 -31.53
C ILE A 249 60.97 25.12 -31.43
N VAL A 250 61.39 25.86 -30.38
CA VAL A 250 61.71 27.32 -30.24
C VAL A 250 61.08 28.45 -31.13
N SER A 251 60.13 29.21 -30.52
CA SER A 251 60.04 30.69 -30.29
C SER A 251 60.04 31.83 -31.36
N CYS A 252 59.20 32.85 -31.07
CA CYS A 252 59.49 34.32 -31.00
C CYS A 252 59.04 35.34 -32.11
N ARG A 253 58.03 36.17 -31.72
CA ARG A 253 57.82 37.64 -31.94
C ARG A 253 57.68 38.32 -33.34
N LYS A 254 56.54 39.05 -33.43
CA LYS A 254 56.31 40.46 -33.89
C LYS A 254 56.03 40.82 -35.38
N ARG A 255 54.82 41.40 -35.54
CA ARG A 255 54.42 42.64 -36.28
C ARG A 255 54.26 42.69 -37.82
N ASN A 256 53.04 43.10 -38.20
CA ASN A 256 52.64 44.10 -39.22
C ASN A 256 52.97 43.87 -40.72
N GLY A 257 51.97 44.04 -41.60
CA GLY A 257 52.20 44.17 -43.06
C GLY A 257 50.92 44.35 -43.91
N ALA A 258 50.78 45.49 -44.56
CA ALA A 258 49.60 46.00 -45.26
C ALA A 258 48.99 45.18 -46.45
N LEU A 259 47.68 45.41 -46.63
CA LEU A 259 46.88 45.59 -47.87
C LEU A 259 47.59 46.38 -49.01
N PRO A 260 47.03 46.58 -50.24
CA PRO A 260 45.83 46.03 -50.93
C PRO A 260 46.04 45.76 -52.48
N HIS A 261 44.93 45.82 -53.27
CA HIS A 261 44.78 46.25 -54.69
C HIS A 261 44.66 45.16 -55.79
N ARG A 262 43.53 45.08 -56.56
CA ARG A 262 42.97 45.91 -57.69
C ARG A 262 43.55 45.46 -59.06
N ARG A 263 42.86 45.53 -60.22
CA ARG A 263 41.56 46.13 -60.63
C ARG A 263 41.03 45.50 -61.95
N ARG A 264 39.72 45.66 -62.23
CA ARG A 264 38.99 45.84 -63.54
C ARG A 264 39.72 45.48 -64.86
N LYS A 265 39.06 44.87 -65.87
CA LYS A 265 38.01 45.52 -66.70
C LYS A 265 37.22 44.53 -67.60
N SER A 266 35.94 44.83 -67.85
CA SER A 266 35.12 44.44 -69.02
C SER A 266 35.26 45.51 -70.15
N PRO A 267 34.59 45.49 -71.35
CA PRO A 267 33.28 44.87 -71.70
C PRO A 267 33.13 44.30 -73.15
N ALA A 268 31.88 43.97 -73.53
CA ALA A 268 31.30 44.00 -74.90
C ALA A 268 31.74 42.89 -75.92
N THR A 269 30.93 42.41 -76.89
CA THR A 269 29.49 42.57 -77.23
C THR A 269 28.98 41.46 -78.19
N ALA A 270 27.64 41.35 -78.32
CA ALA A 270 26.87 40.89 -79.49
C ALA A 270 26.72 39.38 -79.85
N ARG A 271 25.46 38.94 -79.73
CA ARG A 271 24.64 37.90 -80.42
C ARG A 271 25.24 37.09 -81.60
N GLY A 272 24.94 35.79 -81.58
CA GLY A 272 24.85 34.86 -82.72
C GLY A 272 24.07 33.60 -82.30
N GLN A 273 23.41 32.89 -83.21
CA GLN A 273 22.48 31.78 -82.89
C GLN A 273 22.94 30.40 -83.39
N ASP A 274 22.37 29.38 -82.74
CA ASP A 274 22.08 28.01 -83.22
C ASP A 274 23.06 26.83 -83.02
N ALA A 275 22.44 25.64 -83.03
CA ALA A 275 23.00 24.29 -83.18
C ALA A 275 23.93 23.73 -82.08
N CYS A 276 23.31 23.28 -80.98
CA CYS A 276 23.60 22.05 -80.22
C CYS A 276 24.74 21.13 -80.72
N GLN A 277 25.85 21.04 -79.96
CA GLN A 277 26.57 19.79 -79.66
C GLN A 277 27.64 19.95 -78.54
N SER A 278 28.22 18.82 -78.09
CA SER A 278 29.33 18.66 -77.13
C SER A 278 29.19 19.29 -75.72
N VAL A 279 28.69 18.50 -74.76
CA VAL A 279 28.96 18.69 -73.31
C VAL A 279 30.36 18.12 -73.00
N GLY A 280 31.30 18.91 -72.45
CA GLY A 280 32.67 18.40 -72.27
C GLY A 280 33.70 19.15 -71.40
N GLU A 281 33.38 20.27 -70.73
CA GLU A 281 34.41 21.02 -69.99
C GLU A 281 34.62 20.62 -68.51
N LEU A 282 35.90 20.50 -68.15
CA LEU A 282 36.45 19.85 -66.98
C LEU A 282 36.07 20.48 -65.62
N MET A 283 35.33 19.76 -64.77
CA MET A 283 35.30 20.04 -63.33
C MET A 283 36.43 19.33 -62.58
N ARG A 284 37.41 20.10 -62.10
CA ARG A 284 38.48 19.66 -61.17
C ARG A 284 37.90 19.03 -59.89
N ILE A 285 38.60 18.03 -59.32
CA ILE A 285 38.14 17.22 -58.18
C ILE A 285 37.65 18.08 -57.00
N ARG A 286 38.37 19.16 -56.67
CA ARG A 286 38.05 20.08 -55.56
C ARG A 286 36.61 20.62 -55.58
N ASN A 287 36.04 20.89 -56.76
CA ASN A 287 34.69 21.44 -56.87
C ASN A 287 33.61 20.36 -56.69
N LYS A 288 33.92 19.09 -57.00
CA LYS A 288 33.01 17.95 -56.76
C LYS A 288 32.88 17.66 -55.26
N ILE A 289 33.99 17.80 -54.50
CA ILE A 289 33.99 17.64 -53.04
C ILE A 289 33.05 18.66 -52.36
N MET A 290 33.07 19.93 -52.80
CA MET A 290 32.13 20.96 -52.31
C MET A 290 30.65 20.59 -52.53
N LEU A 291 30.31 20.02 -53.68
CA LEU A 291 28.92 19.62 -53.99
C LEU A 291 28.44 18.46 -53.11
N VAL A 292 29.32 17.49 -52.83
CA VAL A 292 29.02 16.30 -52.01
C VAL A 292 28.98 16.63 -50.51
N GLY A 293 29.78 17.60 -50.04
CA GLY A 293 29.80 17.99 -48.63
C GLY A 293 28.81 19.11 -48.25
N GLY A 294 28.79 20.21 -49.01
CA GLY A 294 28.12 21.44 -48.58
C GLY A 294 26.59 21.37 -48.57
N ILE A 295 25.98 20.74 -49.57
CA ILE A 295 24.51 20.68 -49.70
C ILE A 295 23.89 19.78 -48.61
N PRO A 296 24.38 18.55 -48.33
CA PRO A 296 23.85 17.76 -47.23
C PRO A 296 23.99 18.42 -45.85
N ILE A 297 25.10 19.14 -45.60
CA ILE A 297 25.30 19.87 -44.34
C ILE A 297 24.27 21.01 -44.19
N ALA A 298 23.99 21.76 -45.25
CA ALA A 298 22.97 22.81 -45.23
C ALA A 298 21.56 22.27 -44.99
N ILE A 299 21.21 21.12 -45.60
CA ILE A 299 19.93 20.43 -45.38
C ILE A 299 19.83 19.94 -43.93
N ALA A 300 20.87 19.30 -43.40
CA ALA A 300 20.92 18.84 -42.01
C ALA A 300 20.76 19.99 -41.00
N ALA A 301 21.38 21.14 -41.26
CA ALA A 301 21.22 22.34 -40.43
C ALA A 301 19.77 22.87 -40.45
N GLY A 302 19.13 22.89 -41.62
CA GLY A 302 17.70 23.27 -41.74
C GLY A 302 16.77 22.34 -40.96
N ILE A 303 16.99 21.02 -41.07
CA ILE A 303 16.23 20.00 -40.32
C ILE A 303 16.44 20.18 -38.81
N ALA A 304 17.67 20.47 -38.35
CA ALA A 304 17.97 20.68 -36.93
C ALA A 304 17.24 21.90 -36.35
N VAL A 305 17.13 23.01 -37.09
CA VAL A 305 16.36 24.20 -36.65
C VAL A 305 14.86 23.91 -36.59
N ALA A 306 14.30 23.20 -37.57
CA ALA A 306 12.90 22.79 -37.55
C ALA A 306 12.59 21.84 -36.37
N ALA A 307 13.45 20.86 -36.13
CA ALA A 307 13.35 19.93 -35.00
C ALA A 307 13.41 20.66 -33.65
N TRP A 308 14.28 21.66 -33.50
CA TRP A 308 14.39 22.47 -32.28
C TRP A 308 13.13 23.29 -32.00
N LEU A 309 12.55 23.92 -33.03
CA LEU A 309 11.29 24.67 -32.89
C LEU A 309 10.13 23.75 -32.47
N LEU A 310 9.97 22.60 -33.14
CA LEU A 310 8.93 21.62 -32.82
C LEU A 310 9.10 21.03 -31.41
N LEU A 311 10.32 20.74 -30.98
CA LEU A 311 10.62 20.26 -29.63
C LEU A 311 10.18 21.28 -28.55
N SER A 312 10.32 22.58 -28.82
CA SER A 312 9.86 23.65 -27.93
C SER A 312 8.33 23.73 -27.80
N GLU A 313 7.58 23.16 -28.75
CA GLU A 313 6.13 23.01 -28.64
C GLU A 313 5.75 21.69 -27.94
N ALA A 314 6.48 20.61 -28.17
CA ALA A 314 6.26 19.33 -27.49
C ALA A 314 6.49 19.45 -25.97
N GLU A 315 7.50 20.20 -25.52
CA GLU A 315 7.69 20.49 -24.10
C GLU A 315 6.53 21.30 -23.51
N ARG A 316 5.86 22.16 -24.29
CA ARG A 316 4.67 22.93 -23.85
C ARG A 316 3.42 22.05 -23.77
N ALA A 317 3.12 21.25 -24.79
CA ALA A 317 1.98 20.32 -24.78
C ALA A 317 2.10 19.31 -23.63
N ARG A 318 3.28 18.70 -23.47
CA ARG A 318 3.57 17.77 -22.37
C ARG A 318 3.47 18.42 -20.99
N SER A 319 3.84 19.69 -20.85
CA SER A 319 3.66 20.43 -19.60
C SER A 319 2.18 20.65 -19.28
N GLY A 320 1.34 20.87 -20.30
CA GLY A 320 -0.12 20.94 -20.17
C GLY A 320 -0.72 19.61 -19.69
N ALA A 321 -0.35 18.49 -20.32
CA ALA A 321 -0.81 17.15 -19.92
C ALA A 321 -0.44 16.80 -18.47
N VAL A 322 0.81 17.05 -18.05
CA VAL A 322 1.26 16.81 -16.66
C VAL A 322 0.46 17.65 -15.65
N LEU A 323 0.11 18.89 -16.01
CA LEU A 323 -0.68 19.79 -15.16
C LEU A 323 -2.17 19.40 -15.11
N ALA A 324 -2.76 18.97 -16.23
CA ALA A 324 -4.12 18.43 -16.28
C ALA A 324 -4.26 17.16 -15.42
N GLY A 325 -3.30 16.23 -15.50
CA GLY A 325 -3.26 15.05 -14.64
C GLY A 325 -3.00 15.36 -13.16
N ALA A 326 -2.36 16.49 -12.83
CA ALA A 326 -2.24 16.97 -11.46
C ALA A 326 -3.58 17.50 -10.91
N ILE A 327 -4.28 18.32 -11.70
CA ILE A 327 -5.63 18.84 -11.39
C ILE A 327 -6.61 17.69 -11.15
N TYR A 328 -6.57 16.64 -11.99
CA TYR A 328 -7.40 15.44 -11.84
C TYR A 328 -7.19 14.77 -10.48
N ARG A 329 -5.93 14.60 -10.03
CA ARG A 329 -5.64 13.99 -8.72
C ARG A 329 -6.00 14.89 -7.54
N ASP A 330 -5.64 16.18 -7.58
CA ASP A 330 -5.96 17.11 -6.48
C ASP A 330 -7.50 17.26 -6.30
N LEU A 331 -8.30 17.16 -7.38
CA LEU A 331 -9.77 17.10 -7.27
C LEU A 331 -10.30 15.80 -6.64
N LEU A 332 -9.76 14.63 -7.00
CA LEU A 332 -10.20 13.37 -6.39
C LEU A 332 -9.92 13.35 -4.88
N VAL A 333 -8.80 13.93 -4.44
CA VAL A 333 -8.52 14.12 -3.01
C VAL A 333 -9.48 15.15 -2.39
N ALA A 334 -9.80 16.26 -3.08
CA ALA A 334 -10.77 17.24 -2.58
C ALA A 334 -12.17 16.64 -2.40
N MET A 335 -12.60 15.75 -3.31
CA MET A 335 -13.86 15.01 -3.17
C MET A 335 -13.83 14.05 -1.98
N SER A 336 -12.75 13.27 -1.80
CA SER A 336 -12.59 12.42 -0.61
C SER A 336 -12.68 13.24 0.69
N VAL A 337 -12.00 14.39 0.75
CA VAL A 337 -11.99 15.26 1.94
C VAL A 337 -13.35 15.92 2.20
N ARG A 338 -14.17 16.14 1.16
CA ARG A 338 -15.60 16.49 1.34
C ARG A 338 -16.35 15.32 1.98
N ASP A 339 -16.17 14.11 1.48
CA ASP A 339 -16.91 12.94 1.95
C ASP A 339 -16.55 12.61 3.41
N ASP A 340 -15.27 12.77 3.75
CA ASP A 340 -14.77 12.75 5.13
C ASP A 340 -15.47 13.84 5.98
N TYR A 341 -15.52 15.10 5.53
CA TYR A 341 -16.23 16.19 6.25
C TYR A 341 -17.72 15.87 6.45
N VAL A 342 -18.39 15.30 5.44
CA VAL A 342 -19.81 14.93 5.49
C VAL A 342 -20.03 13.85 6.55
N GLY A 343 -19.13 12.87 6.68
CA GLY A 343 -19.20 11.79 7.66
C GLY A 343 -18.67 12.10 9.07
N ALA A 344 -17.70 13.02 9.20
CA ALA A 344 -16.98 13.33 10.43
C ALA A 344 -17.87 13.85 11.57
N ASN A 345 -17.44 13.68 12.82
CA ASN A 345 -18.11 14.29 13.98
C ASN A 345 -17.91 15.82 13.98
N PRO A 346 -18.79 16.62 14.62
CA PRO A 346 -18.66 18.08 14.64
C PRO A 346 -17.30 18.61 15.11
N ALA A 347 -16.63 17.91 16.03
CA ALA A 347 -15.30 18.27 16.53
C ALA A 347 -14.13 17.98 15.56
N GLU A 348 -14.37 17.18 14.52
CA GLU A 348 -13.36 16.73 13.55
C GLU A 348 -13.47 17.48 12.20
N ARG A 349 -14.58 18.22 11.99
CA ARG A 349 -14.94 18.84 10.71
C ARG A 349 -14.04 20.00 10.27
N ASP A 350 -13.51 20.80 11.20
CA ASP A 350 -12.72 21.99 10.83
C ASP A 350 -11.43 21.65 10.03
N PRO A 351 -10.59 20.67 10.43
CA PRO A 351 -9.48 20.19 9.62
C PRO A 351 -9.86 19.76 8.19
N HIS A 352 -10.98 19.05 8.01
CA HIS A 352 -11.44 18.64 6.67
C HIS A 352 -11.90 19.86 5.85
N ALA A 353 -12.58 20.84 6.46
CA ALA A 353 -12.98 22.07 5.80
C ALA A 353 -11.77 22.92 5.35
N GLU A 354 -10.74 23.04 6.18
CA GLU A 354 -9.50 23.73 5.80
C GLU A 354 -8.76 23.01 4.67
N ARG A 355 -8.64 21.67 4.78
CA ARG A 355 -7.97 20.87 3.76
C ARG A 355 -8.71 20.87 2.43
N PHE A 356 -10.04 20.87 2.44
CA PHE A 356 -10.84 21.06 1.22
C PHE A 356 -10.55 22.41 0.58
N ARG A 357 -10.60 23.51 1.36
CA ARG A 357 -10.33 24.87 0.87
C ARG A 357 -8.92 24.99 0.28
N GLU A 358 -7.91 24.37 0.89
CA GLU A 358 -6.54 24.33 0.37
C GLU A 358 -6.47 23.61 -1.00
N LEU A 359 -7.08 22.44 -1.13
CA LEU A 359 -7.07 21.64 -2.36
C LEU A 359 -7.86 22.31 -3.49
N ALA A 360 -9.03 22.87 -3.20
CA ALA A 360 -9.84 23.61 -4.17
C ALA A 360 -9.10 24.85 -4.70
N ALA A 361 -8.51 25.65 -3.82
CA ALA A 361 -7.71 26.82 -4.21
C ALA A 361 -6.48 26.41 -5.04
N ARG A 362 -5.79 25.32 -4.65
CA ARG A 362 -4.65 24.77 -5.40
C ARG A 362 -5.05 24.34 -6.81
N ALA A 363 -6.14 23.58 -6.96
CA ALA A 363 -6.65 23.15 -8.26
C ALA A 363 -7.08 24.34 -9.13
N GLN A 364 -7.64 25.40 -8.54
CA GLN A 364 -8.01 26.63 -9.27
C GLN A 364 -6.77 27.41 -9.77
N VAL A 365 -5.70 27.48 -8.96
CA VAL A 365 -4.40 28.05 -9.37
C VAL A 365 -3.73 27.20 -10.47
N GLN A 366 -3.83 25.88 -10.40
CA GLN A 366 -3.35 24.98 -11.45
C GLN A 366 -4.13 25.17 -12.76
N LEU A 367 -5.47 25.26 -12.72
CA LEU A 367 -6.31 25.55 -13.89
C LEU A 367 -5.96 26.92 -14.51
N ALA A 368 -5.75 27.95 -13.70
CA ALA A 368 -5.27 29.26 -14.16
C ALA A 368 -3.87 29.18 -14.82
N SER A 369 -3.01 28.27 -14.33
CA SER A 369 -1.69 27.99 -14.91
C SER A 369 -1.75 27.13 -16.19
N LEU A 370 -2.84 26.38 -16.39
CA LEU A 370 -3.09 25.56 -17.58
C LEU A 370 -3.72 26.36 -18.73
N ALA A 371 -4.51 27.40 -18.42
CA ALA A 371 -5.10 28.32 -19.41
C ALA A 371 -4.11 28.86 -20.47
N PRO A 372 -2.89 29.36 -20.14
CA PRO A 372 -1.92 29.81 -21.14
C PRO A 372 -1.25 28.68 -21.93
N LEU A 373 -1.43 27.42 -21.55
CA LEU A 373 -0.93 26.25 -22.28
C LEU A 373 -1.97 25.68 -23.27
N ALA A 374 -3.24 26.12 -23.18
CA ALA A 374 -4.33 25.65 -24.03
C ALA A 374 -4.20 26.13 -25.48
N ARG A 375 -3.66 25.26 -26.35
CA ARG A 375 -3.44 25.50 -27.78
C ARG A 375 -4.75 25.65 -28.54
N THR A 376 -5.66 24.70 -28.40
CA THR A 376 -6.89 24.62 -29.21
C THR A 376 -8.02 25.49 -28.63
N GLN A 377 -9.02 25.85 -29.45
CA GLN A 377 -10.20 26.58 -28.95
C GLN A 377 -11.04 25.72 -28.00
N GLU A 378 -11.00 24.40 -28.16
CA GLU A 378 -11.69 23.42 -27.32
C GLU A 378 -11.04 23.30 -25.94
N GLN A 379 -9.71 23.11 -25.87
CA GLN A 379 -8.95 23.13 -24.62
C GLN A 379 -9.24 24.42 -23.82
N ARG A 380 -9.25 25.60 -24.48
CA ARG A 380 -9.56 26.87 -23.80
C ARG A 380 -10.98 26.93 -23.25
N ARG A 381 -11.97 26.45 -24.01
CA ARG A 381 -13.38 26.40 -23.57
C ARG A 381 -13.54 25.48 -22.36
N GLU A 382 -12.91 24.32 -22.35
CA GLU A 382 -13.00 23.40 -21.20
C GLU A 382 -12.24 23.90 -19.97
N VAL A 383 -11.04 24.52 -20.12
CA VAL A 383 -10.37 25.16 -18.97
C VAL A 383 -11.27 26.20 -18.31
N THR A 384 -11.86 27.13 -19.06
CA THR A 384 -12.75 28.16 -18.49
C THR A 384 -14.03 27.54 -17.91
N SER A 385 -14.67 26.62 -18.63
CA SER A 385 -15.89 25.95 -18.15
C SER A 385 -15.66 25.13 -16.87
N PHE A 386 -14.47 24.57 -16.70
CA PHE A 386 -14.07 23.88 -15.48
C PHE A 386 -13.69 24.85 -14.36
N GLN A 387 -12.99 25.95 -14.63
CA GLN A 387 -12.73 27.02 -13.65
C GLN A 387 -14.04 27.55 -13.03
N ASP A 388 -15.04 27.83 -13.85
CA ASP A 388 -16.37 28.27 -13.39
C ASP A 388 -17.09 27.21 -12.54
N THR A 389 -16.89 25.93 -12.87
CA THR A 389 -17.55 24.81 -12.17
C THR A 389 -16.89 24.52 -10.83
N LEU A 390 -15.55 24.54 -10.77
CA LEU A 390 -14.79 24.41 -9.53
C LEU A 390 -15.06 25.59 -8.58
N ALA A 391 -15.17 26.81 -9.11
CA ALA A 391 -15.54 27.98 -8.31
C ALA A 391 -16.93 27.85 -7.68
N ARG A 392 -17.93 27.38 -8.44
CA ARG A 392 -19.27 27.08 -7.89
C ARG A 392 -19.24 25.97 -6.85
N TYR A 393 -18.46 24.90 -7.07
CA TYR A 393 -18.35 23.80 -6.12
C TYR A 393 -17.68 24.20 -4.80
N ALA A 394 -16.63 25.02 -4.86
CA ALA A 394 -15.98 25.56 -3.67
C ALA A 394 -16.95 26.43 -2.85
N ALA A 395 -17.64 27.37 -3.51
CA ALA A 395 -18.66 28.20 -2.87
C ALA A 395 -19.82 27.35 -2.30
N ARG A 396 -20.18 26.23 -2.94
CA ARG A 396 -21.17 25.29 -2.42
C ARG A 396 -20.71 24.50 -1.19
N MET A 397 -19.43 24.17 -1.10
CA MET A 397 -18.87 23.60 0.11
C MET A 397 -18.87 24.63 1.25
N ASP A 398 -18.53 25.90 0.97
CA ASP A 398 -18.59 26.96 1.99
C ASP A 398 -20.04 27.24 2.45
N ASP A 399 -21.03 27.27 1.52
CA ASP A 399 -22.48 27.28 1.84
C ASP A 399 -22.85 26.11 2.78
N TYR A 400 -22.41 24.90 2.44
CA TYR A 400 -22.72 23.66 3.16
C TYR A 400 -22.05 23.61 4.54
N ILE A 401 -20.79 24.05 4.66
CA ILE A 401 -20.07 24.19 5.94
C ILE A 401 -20.84 25.15 6.85
N ALA A 402 -21.22 26.34 6.36
CA ALA A 402 -21.92 27.34 7.15
C ALA A 402 -23.29 26.84 7.67
N VAL A 403 -24.06 26.14 6.83
CA VAL A 403 -25.33 25.50 7.26
C VAL A 403 -25.05 24.35 8.26
N THR A 404 -23.99 23.59 8.06
CA THR A 404 -23.62 22.46 8.93
C THR A 404 -23.23 22.91 10.33
N THR A 405 -22.40 23.94 10.47
CA THR A 405 -22.02 24.53 11.78
C THR A 405 -23.24 25.08 12.53
N VAL A 406 -24.23 25.65 11.82
CA VAL A 406 -25.49 26.11 12.43
C VAL A 406 -26.32 24.91 12.92
N ASN A 407 -26.45 23.86 12.11
CA ASN A 407 -27.23 22.68 12.50
C ASN A 407 -26.58 21.90 13.65
N ASP A 408 -25.26 21.73 13.65
CA ASP A 408 -24.52 21.09 14.75
C ASP A 408 -24.76 21.83 16.08
N ARG A 409 -24.76 23.17 16.04
CA ARG A 409 -25.11 24.01 17.19
C ARG A 409 -26.56 23.82 17.62
N LEU A 410 -27.51 23.77 16.68
CA LEU A 410 -28.93 23.52 17.01
C LEU A 410 -29.12 22.14 17.66
N ILE A 411 -28.43 21.09 17.17
CA ILE A 411 -28.46 19.74 17.73
C ILE A 411 -27.86 19.71 19.15
N ALA A 412 -26.78 20.45 19.41
CA ALA A 412 -26.21 20.60 20.74
C ALA A 412 -27.16 21.34 21.71
N GLU A 413 -27.73 22.48 21.29
CA GLU A 413 -28.72 23.23 22.09
C GLU A 413 -30.00 22.39 22.33
N MET A 414 -30.43 21.59 21.36
CA MET A 414 -31.55 20.64 21.49
C MET A 414 -31.27 19.53 22.52
N SER A 415 -30.05 19.00 22.53
CA SER A 415 -29.64 17.94 23.47
C SER A 415 -29.62 18.45 24.92
N LEU A 416 -29.14 19.69 25.13
CA LEU A 416 -29.20 20.37 26.43
C LEU A 416 -30.64 20.57 26.93
N ARG A 417 -31.57 20.89 26.02
CA ARG A 417 -33.00 21.08 26.31
C ARG A 417 -33.72 19.78 26.64
N ALA A 418 -33.38 18.69 25.95
CA ALA A 418 -33.89 17.36 26.28
C ALA A 418 -33.48 16.96 27.72
N ALA A 419 -32.23 17.24 28.13
CA ALA A 419 -31.80 17.00 29.51
C ALA A 419 -32.62 17.82 30.54
N ARG A 420 -32.91 19.09 30.26
CA ARG A 420 -33.77 19.92 31.14
C ARG A 420 -35.19 19.39 31.27
N LEU A 421 -35.77 18.88 30.18
CA LEU A 421 -37.09 18.21 30.20
C LEU A 421 -37.12 16.97 31.10
N VAL A 422 -36.04 16.17 31.09
CA VAL A 422 -35.89 15.03 32.01
C VAL A 422 -35.86 15.50 33.46
N THR A 423 -35.07 16.53 33.80
CA THR A 423 -34.99 17.08 35.16
C THR A 423 -36.36 17.57 35.67
N LEU A 424 -37.13 18.27 34.84
CA LEU A 424 -38.48 18.74 35.20
C LEU A 424 -39.45 17.57 35.48
N ALA A 425 -39.37 16.48 34.70
CA ALA A 425 -40.18 15.29 34.92
C ALA A 425 -39.78 14.52 36.20
N GLU A 426 -38.49 14.49 36.53
CA GLU A 426 -37.98 13.92 37.78
C GLU A 426 -38.40 14.76 39.00
N GLU A 427 -38.35 16.09 38.91
CA GLU A 427 -38.86 17.00 39.96
C GLU A 427 -40.37 16.85 40.19
N ALA A 428 -41.15 16.69 39.12
CA ALA A 428 -42.59 16.47 39.20
C ALA A 428 -42.90 15.16 39.95
N ARG A 429 -42.21 14.07 39.56
CA ARG A 429 -42.33 12.77 40.22
C ARG A 429 -41.91 12.82 41.68
N ALA A 430 -40.78 13.47 42.00
CA ALA A 430 -40.29 13.57 43.38
C ALA A 430 -41.29 14.27 44.31
N ARG A 431 -41.95 15.34 43.81
CA ARG A 431 -43.02 16.03 44.54
C ARG A 431 -44.25 15.14 44.75
N GLN A 432 -44.69 14.41 43.73
CA GLN A 432 -45.82 13.49 43.84
C GLN A 432 -45.54 12.33 44.82
N HIS A 433 -44.35 11.73 44.74
CA HIS A 433 -43.94 10.64 45.61
C HIS A 433 -43.89 11.05 47.11
N ALA A 434 -43.42 12.27 47.39
CA ALA A 434 -43.44 12.84 48.74
C ALA A 434 -44.87 13.05 49.26
N SER A 435 -45.80 13.50 48.41
CA SER A 435 -47.23 13.63 48.74
C SER A 435 -47.87 12.26 49.04
N ASN A 436 -47.55 11.25 48.24
CA ASN A 436 -48.05 9.89 48.41
C ASN A 436 -47.56 9.25 49.72
N ALA A 437 -46.32 9.53 50.15
CA ALA A 437 -45.79 9.05 51.43
C ALA A 437 -46.52 9.64 52.65
N ASP A 438 -46.97 10.89 52.59
CA ASP A 438 -47.73 11.54 53.66
C ASP A 438 -49.16 10.96 53.79
N ILE A 439 -49.80 10.68 52.66
CA ILE A 439 -51.10 9.97 52.59
C ILE A 439 -50.96 8.56 53.21
N ILE A 440 -49.93 7.79 52.83
CA ILE A 440 -49.69 6.44 53.38
C ILE A 440 -49.43 6.48 54.89
N THR A 441 -48.71 7.49 55.38
CA THR A 441 -48.46 7.69 56.81
C THR A 441 -49.75 7.98 57.55
N THR A 442 -50.55 8.93 57.06
CA THR A 442 -51.87 9.28 57.61
C THR A 442 -52.82 8.08 57.62
N LEU A 443 -52.89 7.32 56.51
CA LEU A 443 -53.71 6.11 56.40
C LEU A 443 -53.30 5.06 57.43
N THR A 444 -52.00 4.88 57.66
CA THR A 444 -51.46 3.93 58.65
C THR A 444 -51.85 4.31 60.07
N GLU A 445 -51.80 5.60 60.44
CA GLU A 445 -52.29 6.06 61.75
C GLU A 445 -53.79 5.85 61.91
N LYS A 446 -54.58 6.13 60.87
CA LYS A 446 -56.05 6.02 60.87
C LYS A 446 -56.51 4.56 60.96
N ASP A 447 -55.86 3.63 60.25
CA ASP A 447 -56.11 2.19 60.41
C ASP A 447 -55.75 1.70 61.82
N GLN A 448 -54.62 2.12 62.40
CA GLN A 448 -54.30 1.79 63.80
C GLN A 448 -55.33 2.36 64.79
N GLN A 449 -55.93 3.52 64.52
CA GLN A 449 -57.05 4.05 65.31
C GLN A 449 -58.32 3.20 65.13
N LEU A 450 -58.61 2.76 63.90
CA LEU A 450 -59.80 1.97 63.56
C LEU A 450 -59.76 0.55 64.15
N ARG A 451 -58.58 -0.10 64.20
CA ARG A 451 -58.40 -1.38 64.89
C ARG A 451 -58.76 -1.24 66.38
N ARG A 452 -58.14 -0.27 67.08
CA ARG A 452 -58.42 0.00 68.51
C ARG A 452 -59.89 0.32 68.81
N LEU A 453 -60.56 1.09 67.96
CA LEU A 453 -62.01 1.34 68.12
C LEU A 453 -62.84 0.06 67.94
N ARG A 454 -62.47 -0.80 66.97
CA ARG A 454 -63.11 -2.10 66.78
C ARG A 454 -62.92 -3.01 67.99
N ASP A 455 -61.70 -3.09 68.53
CA ASP A 455 -61.39 -3.90 69.72
C ASP A 455 -62.27 -3.48 70.92
N ILE A 456 -62.43 -2.17 71.16
CA ILE A 456 -63.32 -1.62 72.20
C ILE A 456 -64.80 -1.96 71.92
N VAL A 457 -65.27 -1.78 70.67
CA VAL A 457 -66.66 -2.06 70.27
C VAL A 457 -67.01 -3.55 70.41
N ASP A 458 -66.12 -4.44 69.97
CA ASP A 458 -66.32 -5.88 70.06
C ASP A 458 -66.30 -6.35 71.53
N SER A 459 -65.37 -5.85 72.36
CA SER A 459 -65.36 -6.10 73.81
C SER A 459 -66.61 -5.56 74.51
N ALA A 460 -67.14 -4.41 74.08
CA ALA A 460 -68.38 -3.85 74.61
C ALA A 460 -69.62 -4.65 74.18
N TYR A 461 -69.66 -5.20 72.97
CA TYR A 461 -70.71 -6.14 72.57
C TYR A 461 -70.64 -7.46 73.37
N GLN A 462 -69.44 -7.98 73.66
CA GLN A 462 -69.26 -9.14 74.54
C GLN A 462 -69.76 -8.85 75.97
N LEU A 463 -69.36 -7.72 76.57
CA LEU A 463 -69.87 -7.31 77.89
C LEU A 463 -71.39 -7.20 77.87
N ARG A 464 -71.98 -6.52 76.88
CA ARG A 464 -73.43 -6.39 76.78
C ARG A 464 -74.14 -7.74 76.66
N ALA A 465 -73.58 -8.70 75.92
CA ALA A 465 -74.13 -10.06 75.83
C ALA A 465 -74.11 -10.78 77.19
N THR A 466 -73.02 -10.69 77.95
CA THR A 466 -72.93 -11.28 79.31
C THR A 466 -73.88 -10.60 80.30
N LEU A 467 -74.07 -9.29 80.21
CA LEU A 467 -75.03 -8.54 81.04
C LEU A 467 -76.48 -8.97 80.75
N TRP A 468 -76.87 -9.17 79.49
CA TRP A 468 -78.17 -9.76 79.14
C TRP A 468 -78.34 -11.18 79.69
N GLY A 469 -77.29 -12.01 79.65
CA GLY A 469 -77.28 -13.34 80.26
C GLY A 469 -77.51 -13.29 81.77
N LEU A 470 -76.77 -12.43 82.48
CA LEU A 470 -76.91 -12.20 83.92
C LEU A 470 -78.31 -11.67 84.28
N GLN A 471 -78.82 -10.66 83.57
CA GLN A 471 -80.17 -10.12 83.76
C GLN A 471 -81.25 -11.19 83.57
N THR A 472 -81.09 -12.06 82.56
CA THR A 472 -81.99 -13.20 82.31
C THR A 472 -82.00 -14.20 83.46
N VAL A 473 -80.84 -14.50 84.07
CA VAL A 473 -80.76 -15.40 85.25
C VAL A 473 -81.36 -14.75 86.50
N LEU A 474 -81.14 -13.45 86.70
CA LEU A 474 -81.69 -12.71 87.85
C LEU A 474 -83.23 -12.61 87.81
N GLN A 475 -83.82 -12.52 86.62
CA GLN A 475 -85.28 -12.46 86.42
C GLN A 475 -86.02 -13.80 86.55
N ARG A 476 -85.32 -14.95 86.71
CA ARG A 476 -86.00 -16.24 86.85
C ARG A 476 -86.69 -16.38 88.22
N PRO A 477 -87.95 -16.85 88.27
CA PRO A 477 -88.68 -17.08 89.52
C PRO A 477 -88.20 -18.33 90.28
N ASP A 478 -87.31 -19.13 89.69
CA ASP A 478 -86.76 -20.36 90.28
C ASP A 478 -85.60 -20.14 91.27
N GLY A 479 -85.07 -18.91 91.37
CA GLY A 479 -83.94 -18.59 92.24
C GLY A 479 -82.57 -19.05 91.71
N SER A 480 -82.44 -19.38 90.42
CA SER A 480 -81.18 -19.77 89.73
C SER A 480 -79.97 -18.98 90.21
N ASP A 481 -78.85 -19.65 90.49
CA ASP A 481 -77.59 -19.03 90.95
C ASP A 481 -76.97 -18.13 89.85
N PRO A 482 -76.76 -16.82 90.08
CA PRO A 482 -76.14 -15.93 89.12
C PRO A 482 -74.61 -16.08 89.00
N SER A 483 -73.94 -16.81 89.91
CA SER A 483 -72.47 -16.79 90.07
C SER A 483 -71.69 -17.06 88.78
N PHE A 484 -72.14 -18.00 87.93
CA PHE A 484 -71.49 -18.29 86.65
C PHE A 484 -71.65 -17.16 85.62
N ALA A 485 -72.85 -16.57 85.51
CA ALA A 485 -73.11 -15.44 84.62
C ALA A 485 -72.39 -14.16 85.10
N LEU A 486 -72.29 -13.98 86.41
CA LEU A 486 -71.52 -12.90 87.04
C LEU A 486 -70.02 -13.03 86.73
N ALA A 487 -69.45 -14.25 86.82
CA ALA A 487 -68.05 -14.50 86.45
C ALA A 487 -67.77 -14.25 84.96
N GLN A 488 -68.69 -14.65 84.05
CA GLN A 488 -68.56 -14.32 82.63
C GLN A 488 -68.60 -12.80 82.38
N MET A 489 -69.51 -12.09 83.05
CA MET A 489 -69.60 -10.64 83.00
C MET A 489 -68.34 -9.94 83.51
N GLN A 490 -67.76 -10.42 84.62
CA GLN A 490 -66.51 -9.87 85.17
C GLN A 490 -65.34 -10.06 84.21
N HIS A 491 -65.26 -11.22 83.54
CA HIS A 491 -64.23 -11.47 82.53
C HIS A 491 -64.38 -10.53 81.31
N ALA A 492 -65.61 -10.36 80.79
CA ALA A 492 -65.88 -9.44 79.69
C ALA A 492 -65.66 -7.97 80.07
N ALA A 493 -65.99 -7.57 81.31
CA ALA A 493 -65.70 -6.24 81.84
C ALA A 493 -64.19 -5.98 81.98
N THR A 494 -63.41 -7.01 82.33
CA THR A 494 -61.94 -6.94 82.40
C THR A 494 -61.36 -6.73 81.00
N GLY A 495 -61.76 -7.54 80.01
CA GLY A 495 -61.31 -7.40 78.63
C GLY A 495 -61.67 -6.04 78.00
N LEU A 496 -62.87 -5.52 78.26
CA LEU A 496 -63.23 -4.16 77.85
C LEU A 496 -62.41 -3.08 78.59
N GLY A 497 -62.11 -3.27 79.87
CA GLY A 497 -61.23 -2.37 80.62
C GLY A 497 -59.80 -2.31 80.05
N GLU A 498 -59.27 -3.45 79.60
CA GLU A 498 -57.99 -3.54 78.90
C GLU A 498 -58.04 -2.87 77.52
N ALA A 499 -59.10 -3.09 76.73
CA ALA A 499 -59.29 -2.48 75.41
C ALA A 499 -59.43 -0.95 75.46
N LEU A 500 -60.11 -0.41 76.49
CA LEU A 500 -60.22 1.03 76.74
C LEU A 500 -58.87 1.68 77.10
N GLY A 501 -58.02 0.93 77.81
CA GLY A 501 -56.65 1.30 78.13
C GLY A 501 -56.50 2.63 78.87
N THR A 502 -55.33 3.26 78.73
CA THR A 502 -55.00 4.49 79.46
C THR A 502 -55.67 5.75 78.88
N ARG A 503 -55.97 5.78 77.58
CA ARG A 503 -56.62 6.94 76.92
C ARG A 503 -58.09 7.11 77.31
N ARG A 504 -58.83 6.02 77.51
CA ARG A 504 -60.18 6.02 78.10
C ARG A 504 -60.14 5.63 79.57
N GLY A 505 -59.10 6.10 80.27
CA GLY A 505 -58.85 5.78 81.67
C GLY A 505 -59.85 6.38 82.66
N GLY A 506 -60.86 7.13 82.22
CA GLY A 506 -62.03 7.51 83.03
C GLY A 506 -63.07 6.40 82.98
N GLU A 507 -63.49 6.05 81.77
CA GLU A 507 -64.46 4.99 81.48
C GLU A 507 -63.98 3.61 81.98
N ALA A 508 -62.71 3.28 81.80
CA ALA A 508 -62.13 2.04 82.33
C ALA A 508 -62.18 1.96 83.87
N ARG A 509 -62.09 3.10 84.57
CA ARG A 509 -62.27 3.17 86.03
C ARG A 509 -63.73 3.01 86.43
N GLU A 510 -64.65 3.73 85.77
CA GLU A 510 -66.10 3.60 86.03
C GLU A 510 -66.58 2.15 85.82
N LEU A 511 -66.11 1.49 84.75
CA LEU A 511 -66.37 0.07 84.49
C LEU A 511 -65.81 -0.84 85.59
N GLY A 512 -64.56 -0.62 86.01
CA GLY A 512 -63.93 -1.38 87.10
C GLY A 512 -64.61 -1.19 88.46
N ASP A 513 -65.14 0.01 88.73
CA ASP A 513 -65.90 0.30 89.96
C ASP A 513 -67.29 -0.35 89.92
N LEU A 514 -68.01 -0.25 88.80
CA LEU A 514 -69.31 -0.90 88.62
C LEU A 514 -69.20 -2.44 88.61
N SER A 515 -68.15 -3.00 87.99
CA SER A 515 -67.91 -4.45 87.98
C SER A 515 -67.55 -4.98 89.37
N ARG A 516 -66.77 -4.23 90.16
CA ARG A 516 -66.51 -4.57 91.57
C ARG A 516 -67.74 -4.44 92.46
N ALA A 517 -68.58 -3.42 92.24
CA ALA A 517 -69.85 -3.30 92.94
C ALA A 517 -70.77 -4.49 92.65
N ALA A 518 -70.83 -4.96 91.39
CA ALA A 518 -71.56 -6.18 91.02
C ALA A 518 -70.98 -7.45 91.69
N ALA A 519 -69.66 -7.52 91.87
CA ALA A 519 -68.99 -8.66 92.52
C ALA A 519 -69.33 -8.81 94.01
N SER A 520 -69.72 -7.74 94.69
CA SER A 520 -70.01 -7.71 96.14
C SER A 520 -71.48 -7.46 96.48
N ALA A 521 -72.38 -7.44 95.50
CA ALA A 521 -73.80 -7.11 95.70
C ALA A 521 -74.64 -8.34 96.08
N GLU A 522 -75.60 -8.15 96.98
CA GLU A 522 -76.67 -9.13 97.18
C GLU A 522 -77.61 -9.18 95.96
N ARG A 523 -78.36 -10.29 95.80
CA ARG A 523 -79.19 -10.56 94.61
C ARG A 523 -80.18 -9.42 94.27
N ALA A 524 -80.68 -8.71 95.28
CA ALA A 524 -81.59 -7.58 95.10
C ALA A 524 -80.92 -6.38 94.40
N ASP A 525 -79.76 -5.95 94.90
CA ASP A 525 -79.00 -4.82 94.34
C ASP A 525 -78.30 -5.18 93.02
N LEU A 526 -77.89 -6.44 92.87
CA LEU A 526 -77.22 -6.94 91.66
C LEU A 526 -78.05 -6.73 90.39
N ALA A 527 -79.39 -6.78 90.48
CA ALA A 527 -80.27 -6.46 89.35
C ALA A 527 -80.16 -4.99 88.91
N ALA A 528 -80.24 -4.04 89.85
CA ALA A 528 -80.11 -2.61 89.57
C ALA A 528 -78.70 -2.22 89.10
N ILE A 529 -77.67 -2.88 89.64
CA ILE A 529 -76.28 -2.70 89.21
C ILE A 529 -76.08 -3.24 87.78
N THR A 530 -76.67 -4.40 87.45
CA THR A 530 -76.64 -4.98 86.09
C THR A 530 -77.33 -4.06 85.07
N GLU A 531 -78.49 -3.49 85.42
CA GLU A 531 -79.19 -2.52 84.56
C GLU A 531 -78.36 -1.23 84.36
N ARG A 532 -77.75 -0.71 85.43
CA ARG A 532 -76.86 0.47 85.37
C ARG A 532 -75.63 0.24 84.49
N LEU A 533 -75.06 -0.97 84.54
CA LEU A 533 -73.97 -1.42 83.66
C LEU A 533 -74.42 -1.60 82.22
N LEU A 534 -75.61 -2.15 81.97
CA LEU A 534 -76.18 -2.28 80.63
C LEU A 534 -76.37 -0.89 80.00
N ALA A 535 -76.99 0.03 80.73
CA ALA A 535 -77.16 1.42 80.31
C ALA A 535 -75.83 2.17 80.13
N TRP A 536 -74.79 1.83 80.88
CA TRP A 536 -73.43 2.34 80.69
C TRP A 536 -72.81 1.80 79.38
N CYS A 537 -72.91 0.48 79.17
CA CYS A 537 -72.37 -0.21 78.00
C CYS A 537 -73.05 0.24 76.70
N ASP A 538 -74.37 0.49 76.71
CA ASP A 538 -75.10 1.03 75.55
C ASP A 538 -74.78 2.49 75.27
N ARG A 539 -74.44 3.30 76.30
CA ARG A 539 -73.88 4.66 76.07
C ARG A 539 -72.52 4.59 75.40
N LEU A 540 -71.62 3.72 75.89
CA LEU A 540 -70.30 3.53 75.28
C LEU A 540 -70.43 3.04 73.83
N LEU A 541 -71.18 1.97 73.58
CA LEU A 541 -71.42 1.44 72.23
C LEU A 541 -71.98 2.51 71.28
N LYS A 542 -72.92 3.35 71.73
CA LYS A 542 -73.45 4.44 70.90
C LYS A 542 -72.38 5.47 70.50
N ILE A 543 -71.44 5.79 71.39
CA ILE A 543 -70.33 6.71 71.10
C ILE A 543 -69.31 6.03 70.18
N GLU A 544 -68.80 4.85 70.55
CA GLU A 544 -67.70 4.20 69.84
C GLU A 544 -68.11 3.68 68.46
N VAL A 545 -69.33 3.16 68.27
CA VAL A 545 -69.82 2.78 66.92
C VAL A 545 -70.01 4.00 66.02
N THR A 546 -70.32 5.17 66.59
CA THR A 546 -70.40 6.42 65.80
C THR A 546 -69.00 6.90 65.41
N ALA A 547 -68.05 6.88 66.34
CA ALA A 547 -66.65 7.21 66.07
C ALA A 547 -66.00 6.24 65.06
N GLN A 548 -66.28 4.93 65.18
CA GLN A 548 -65.83 3.89 64.27
C GLN A 548 -66.34 4.15 62.84
N ARG A 549 -67.62 4.49 62.66
CA ARG A 549 -68.18 4.81 61.34
C ARG A 549 -67.55 6.05 60.72
N ALA A 550 -67.43 7.14 61.47
CA ALA A 550 -66.77 8.35 60.99
C ALA A 550 -65.33 8.07 60.53
N LEU A 551 -64.58 7.30 61.32
CA LEU A 551 -63.21 6.92 60.98
C LEU A 551 -63.13 5.94 59.79
N GLN A 552 -64.11 5.04 59.61
CA GLN A 552 -64.20 4.21 58.40
C GLN A 552 -64.43 5.06 57.14
N GLU A 553 -65.21 6.12 57.24
CA GLU A 553 -65.50 7.04 56.12
C GLU A 553 -64.28 7.93 55.80
N GLU A 554 -63.56 8.42 56.81
CA GLU A 554 -62.25 9.07 56.62
C GLU A 554 -61.22 8.13 55.95
N VAL A 555 -61.12 6.88 56.40
CA VAL A 555 -60.22 5.88 55.79
C VAL A 555 -60.63 5.55 54.36
N ALA A 556 -61.93 5.47 54.06
CA ALA A 556 -62.41 5.26 52.70
C ALA A 556 -62.06 6.43 51.76
N GLN A 557 -62.21 7.68 52.23
CA GLN A 557 -61.79 8.86 51.47
C GLN A 557 -60.28 8.89 51.22
N LEU A 558 -59.46 8.61 52.25
CA LEU A 558 -58.01 8.52 52.13
C LEU A 558 -57.55 7.39 51.19
N LEU A 559 -58.27 6.26 51.15
CA LEU A 559 -58.01 5.19 50.17
C LEU A 559 -58.28 5.65 48.73
N THR A 560 -59.40 6.33 48.48
CA THR A 560 -59.71 6.88 47.14
C THR A 560 -58.64 7.87 46.70
N TYR A 561 -58.29 8.85 47.55
CA TYR A 561 -57.21 9.80 47.24
C TYR A 561 -55.85 9.10 47.05
N SER A 562 -55.55 8.04 47.80
CA SER A 562 -54.32 7.25 47.61
C SER A 562 -54.28 6.48 46.29
N VAL A 563 -55.44 6.12 45.72
CA VAL A 563 -55.51 5.48 44.39
C VAL A 563 -55.29 6.54 43.31
N GLU A 564 -56.06 7.64 43.33
CA GLU A 564 -55.94 8.76 42.37
C GLU A 564 -54.52 9.34 42.33
N ALA A 565 -53.89 9.52 43.50
CA ALA A 565 -52.54 10.09 43.61
C ALA A 565 -51.41 9.11 43.19
N ASN A 566 -51.68 7.79 43.23
CA ASN A 566 -50.79 6.75 42.69
C ASN A 566 -50.95 6.58 41.17
N GLU A 567 -52.18 6.65 40.64
CA GLU A 567 -52.44 6.72 39.19
C GLU A 567 -51.75 7.97 38.59
N THR A 568 -51.79 9.09 39.31
CA THR A 568 -51.08 10.34 38.95
C THR A 568 -49.56 10.18 38.96
N GLU A 569 -48.98 9.47 39.94
CA GLU A 569 -47.54 9.15 39.96
C GLU A 569 -47.16 8.26 38.76
N GLN A 570 -47.96 7.24 38.44
CA GLN A 570 -47.71 6.36 37.29
C GLN A 570 -47.84 7.09 35.96
N ALA A 571 -48.83 7.97 35.80
CA ALA A 571 -48.99 8.79 34.60
C ALA A 571 -47.79 9.75 34.41
N THR A 572 -47.33 10.39 35.49
CA THR A 572 -46.13 11.24 35.49
C THR A 572 -44.87 10.46 35.13
N GLN A 573 -44.70 9.25 35.70
CA GLN A 573 -43.58 8.35 35.37
C GLN A 573 -43.60 7.89 33.90
N ASN A 574 -44.79 7.63 33.34
CA ASN A 574 -44.93 7.28 31.93
C ASN A 574 -44.53 8.44 31.00
N VAL A 575 -44.85 9.69 31.36
CA VAL A 575 -44.41 10.89 30.63
C VAL A 575 -42.89 11.06 30.73
N ALA A 576 -42.27 10.83 31.89
CA ALA A 576 -40.81 10.86 32.05
C ALA A 576 -40.09 9.84 31.15
N VAL A 577 -40.56 8.58 31.13
CA VAL A 577 -40.01 7.51 30.27
C VAL A 577 -40.23 7.81 28.78
N ALA A 578 -41.41 8.32 28.41
CA ALA A 578 -41.70 8.73 27.03
C ALA A 578 -40.79 9.88 26.58
N THR A 579 -40.52 10.85 27.46
CA THR A 579 -39.61 11.99 27.23
C THR A 579 -38.17 11.52 26.99
N LEU A 580 -37.64 10.67 27.88
CA LEU A 580 -36.31 10.07 27.75
C LEU A 580 -36.15 9.33 26.42
N ARG A 581 -37.09 8.44 26.13
CA ARG A 581 -37.07 7.61 24.91
C ARG A 581 -37.18 8.45 23.65
N LEU A 582 -38.10 9.42 23.63
CA LEU A 582 -38.24 10.38 22.54
C LEU A 582 -36.95 11.18 22.32
N GLY A 583 -36.28 11.60 23.41
CA GLY A 583 -35.00 12.30 23.36
C GLY A 583 -33.91 11.47 22.68
N GLN A 584 -33.72 10.21 23.08
CA GLN A 584 -32.76 9.29 22.44
C GLN A 584 -33.11 9.02 20.98
N GLU A 585 -34.35 8.63 20.69
CA GLU A 585 -34.78 8.30 19.33
C GLU A 585 -34.78 9.52 18.38
N THR A 586 -34.85 10.74 18.91
CA THR A 586 -34.66 11.99 18.15
C THR A 586 -33.19 12.28 17.93
N HIS A 587 -32.34 12.16 18.96
CA HIS A 587 -30.89 12.34 18.82
C HIS A 587 -30.30 11.38 17.79
N GLU A 588 -30.71 10.10 17.78
CA GLU A 588 -30.31 9.16 16.73
C GLU A 588 -30.74 9.60 15.32
N ALA A 589 -31.95 10.13 15.15
CA ALA A 589 -32.44 10.60 13.85
C ALA A 589 -31.65 11.82 13.35
N LEU A 590 -31.38 12.78 14.24
CA LEU A 590 -30.60 13.98 13.94
C LEU A 590 -29.14 13.63 13.58
N THR A 591 -28.48 12.77 14.36
CA THR A 591 -27.11 12.31 14.11
C THR A 591 -26.99 11.51 12.80
N ARG A 592 -28.02 10.74 12.42
CA ARG A 592 -28.10 10.05 11.12
C ARG A 592 -28.54 10.95 9.95
N ARG A 593 -28.88 12.23 10.20
CA ARG A 593 -29.49 13.16 9.23
C ARG A 593 -30.79 12.63 8.57
N ASP A 594 -31.52 11.77 9.26
CA ASP A 594 -32.81 11.21 8.82
C ASP A 594 -33.94 12.18 9.18
N ALA A 595 -34.20 13.12 8.27
CA ALA A 595 -35.24 14.14 8.41
C ALA A 595 -36.64 13.54 8.58
N ASP A 596 -36.95 12.43 7.89
CA ASP A 596 -38.28 11.82 7.93
C ASP A 596 -38.49 11.06 9.25
N LEU A 597 -37.45 10.43 9.80
CA LEU A 597 -37.50 9.84 11.15
C LEU A 597 -37.64 10.93 12.22
N ALA A 598 -36.87 12.03 12.10
CA ALA A 598 -36.98 13.16 12.99
C ALA A 598 -38.38 13.81 12.92
N GLU A 599 -38.99 13.93 11.74
CA GLU A 599 -40.37 14.40 11.57
C GLU A 599 -41.40 13.44 12.20
N ARG A 600 -41.18 12.12 12.12
CA ARG A 600 -41.98 11.14 12.87
C ARG A 600 -41.84 11.31 14.40
N LYS A 601 -40.68 11.73 14.91
CA LYS A 601 -40.50 12.09 16.34
C LYS A 601 -41.17 13.42 16.68
N LEU A 602 -41.08 14.42 15.80
CA LEU A 602 -41.80 15.69 15.94
C LEU A 602 -43.33 15.45 16.00
N ALA A 603 -43.88 14.58 15.15
CA ALA A 603 -45.29 14.17 15.26
C ALA A 603 -45.59 13.52 16.63
N ARG A 604 -44.82 12.51 17.04
CA ARG A 604 -45.02 11.77 18.31
C ARG A 604 -44.93 12.66 19.56
N SER A 605 -44.12 13.72 19.51
CA SER A 605 -44.01 14.69 20.61
C SER A 605 -45.23 15.58 20.81
N GLY A 606 -46.17 15.62 19.85
CA GLY A 606 -47.45 16.30 20.02
C GLY A 606 -48.33 15.57 21.04
N GLU A 607 -48.50 14.25 20.83
CA GLU A 607 -49.21 13.37 21.77
C GLU A 607 -48.64 13.46 23.20
N LEU A 608 -47.33 13.67 23.34
CA LEU A 608 -46.67 13.83 24.64
C LEU A 608 -47.04 15.15 25.34
N ALA A 609 -47.24 16.24 24.58
CA ALA A 609 -47.75 17.50 25.10
C ALA A 609 -49.23 17.37 25.52
N ASP A 610 -50.05 16.69 24.71
CA ASP A 610 -51.45 16.43 25.00
C ASP A 610 -51.61 15.59 26.30
N ILE A 611 -50.77 14.57 26.48
CA ILE A 611 -50.73 13.77 27.72
C ILE A 611 -50.28 14.62 28.92
N ALA A 612 -49.27 15.48 28.78
CA ALA A 612 -48.82 16.37 29.85
C ALA A 612 -49.91 17.38 30.27
N ALA A 613 -50.68 17.90 29.30
CA ALA A 613 -51.83 18.77 29.54
C ALA A 613 -53.03 18.06 30.19
N ALA A 614 -53.07 16.72 30.18
CA ALA A 614 -54.09 15.92 30.84
C ALA A 614 -53.70 15.46 32.27
N LEU A 615 -52.46 15.68 32.72
CA LEU A 615 -52.01 15.27 34.05
C LEU A 615 -52.67 16.11 35.17
N PRO A 616 -53.23 15.50 36.23
CA PRO A 616 -53.78 16.23 37.38
C PRO A 616 -52.67 16.62 38.39
N ILE A 617 -51.67 17.36 37.91
CA ILE A 617 -50.51 17.83 38.69
C ILE A 617 -50.61 19.33 38.98
N SER A 618 -49.62 19.89 39.69
CA SER A 618 -49.55 21.34 39.96
C SER A 618 -49.55 22.14 38.64
N PRO A 619 -50.45 23.14 38.47
CA PRO A 619 -50.54 23.91 37.22
C PRO A 619 -49.25 24.63 36.81
N LEU A 620 -48.39 24.98 37.77
CA LEU A 620 -47.07 25.57 37.49
C LEU A 620 -46.17 24.55 36.76
N ILE A 621 -46.03 23.34 37.30
CA ILE A 621 -45.24 22.25 36.69
C ILE A 621 -45.82 21.86 35.33
N GLN A 622 -47.14 21.79 35.22
CA GLN A 622 -47.82 21.50 33.96
C GLN A 622 -47.51 22.55 32.88
N THR A 623 -47.53 23.83 33.24
CA THR A 623 -47.15 24.94 32.33
C THR A 623 -45.68 24.81 31.93
N ASP A 624 -44.77 24.66 32.90
CA ASP A 624 -43.33 24.51 32.66
C ASP A 624 -43.02 23.32 31.71
N MET A 625 -43.76 22.20 31.85
CA MET A 625 -43.63 21.02 30.98
C MET A 625 -44.18 21.27 29.57
N ILE A 626 -45.36 21.89 29.43
CA ILE A 626 -45.97 22.19 28.13
C ILE A 626 -45.10 23.18 27.35
N ASP A 627 -44.63 24.25 28.00
CA ASP A 627 -43.75 25.26 27.40
C ASP A 627 -42.42 24.63 26.96
N ALA A 628 -41.79 23.82 27.82
CA ALA A 628 -40.54 23.16 27.48
C ALA A 628 -40.67 22.12 26.34
N ILE A 629 -41.79 21.39 26.25
CA ILE A 629 -42.09 20.50 25.12
C ILE A 629 -42.34 21.33 23.85
N THR A 630 -43.04 22.46 23.94
CA THR A 630 -43.36 23.32 22.81
C THR A 630 -42.11 24.01 22.23
N GLU A 631 -41.25 24.57 23.09
CA GLU A 631 -39.99 25.20 22.69
C GLU A 631 -38.96 24.15 22.17
N TRP A 632 -39.10 22.89 22.59
CA TRP A 632 -38.35 21.76 22.01
C TRP A 632 -38.88 21.37 20.62
N ARG A 633 -40.21 21.32 20.45
CA ARG A 633 -40.88 21.01 19.16
C ARG A 633 -40.55 22.02 18.07
N GLU A 634 -40.60 23.32 18.38
CA GLU A 634 -40.26 24.38 17.43
C GLU A 634 -38.82 24.23 16.90
N ARG A 635 -37.86 24.02 17.82
CA ARG A 635 -36.45 23.83 17.47
C ARG A 635 -36.16 22.52 16.75
N LEU A 636 -36.90 21.45 17.05
CA LEU A 636 -36.80 20.21 16.27
C LEU A 636 -37.29 20.45 14.83
N GLY A 637 -38.39 21.20 14.65
CA GLY A 637 -38.88 21.61 13.33
C GLY A 637 -37.86 22.40 12.51
N THR A 638 -37.20 23.41 13.10
CA THR A 638 -36.16 24.17 12.39
C THR A 638 -34.91 23.33 12.11
N THR A 639 -34.56 22.39 12.99
CA THR A 639 -33.43 21.46 12.78
C THR A 639 -33.73 20.45 11.67
N ILE A 640 -34.96 19.93 11.56
CA ILE A 640 -35.40 19.04 10.48
C ILE A 640 -35.27 19.75 9.12
N GLU A 641 -35.74 20.98 9.00
CA GLU A 641 -35.65 21.75 7.76
C GLU A 641 -34.19 22.11 7.43
N GLY A 642 -33.37 22.38 8.44
CA GLY A 642 -31.91 22.49 8.31
C GLY A 642 -31.28 21.22 7.73
N ILE A 643 -31.69 20.03 8.19
CA ILE A 643 -31.18 18.74 7.70
C ILE A 643 -31.68 18.45 6.28
N ARG A 644 -32.95 18.74 5.94
CA ARG A 644 -33.44 18.66 4.56
C ARG A 644 -32.61 19.53 3.61
N LYS A 645 -32.30 20.76 4.02
CA LYS A 645 -31.44 21.67 3.27
C LYS A 645 -30.01 21.13 3.10
N GLN A 646 -29.42 20.54 4.15
CA GLN A 646 -28.12 19.84 4.04
C GLN A 646 -28.18 18.68 3.04
N ASN A 647 -29.18 17.81 3.13
CA ASN A 647 -29.31 16.63 2.26
C ASN A 647 -29.51 17.04 0.79
N ALA A 648 -30.26 18.11 0.52
CA ALA A 648 -30.37 18.71 -0.81
C ALA A 648 -29.06 19.33 -1.31
N MET A 649 -28.27 19.98 -0.44
CA MET A 649 -26.94 20.50 -0.77
C MET A 649 -25.95 19.38 -1.10
N ILE A 650 -25.96 18.26 -0.37
CA ILE A 650 -25.11 17.09 -0.67
C ILE A 650 -25.42 16.58 -2.09
N ALA A 651 -26.70 16.47 -2.47
CA ALA A 651 -27.10 16.02 -3.81
C ALA A 651 -26.68 17.00 -4.93
N ASP A 652 -26.84 18.32 -4.74
CA ASP A 652 -26.36 19.37 -5.67
C ASP A 652 -24.82 19.30 -5.83
N MET A 653 -24.11 19.03 -4.72
CA MET A 653 -22.67 18.84 -4.71
C MET A 653 -22.22 17.53 -5.36
N ASP A 654 -22.96 16.42 -5.21
CA ASP A 654 -22.65 15.14 -5.88
C ASP A 654 -22.83 15.23 -7.40
N GLN A 655 -23.91 15.87 -7.85
CA GLN A 655 -24.11 16.16 -9.27
C GLN A 655 -22.99 17.05 -9.83
N THR A 656 -22.57 18.07 -9.06
CA THR A 656 -21.46 18.95 -9.44
C THR A 656 -20.11 18.21 -9.42
N ALA A 657 -19.87 17.32 -8.45
CA ALA A 657 -18.66 16.51 -8.35
C ALA A 657 -18.53 15.56 -9.55
N ALA A 658 -19.61 14.85 -9.91
CA ALA A 658 -19.64 14.00 -11.11
C ALA A 658 -19.34 14.81 -12.39
N ALA A 659 -19.92 16.02 -12.52
CA ALA A 659 -19.65 16.91 -13.65
C ALA A 659 -18.18 17.38 -13.71
N MET A 660 -17.56 17.66 -12.55
CA MET A 660 -16.14 18.01 -12.48
C MET A 660 -15.23 16.82 -12.80
N VAL A 661 -15.52 15.59 -12.34
CA VAL A 661 -14.72 14.41 -12.71
C VAL A 661 -14.78 14.16 -14.22
N ALA A 662 -15.96 14.33 -14.84
CA ALA A 662 -16.12 14.25 -16.28
C ALA A 662 -15.30 15.33 -17.02
N LYS A 663 -15.33 16.58 -16.55
CA LYS A 663 -14.52 17.68 -17.11
C LYS A 663 -13.03 17.49 -16.90
N ALA A 664 -12.60 17.03 -15.73
CA ALA A 664 -11.20 16.78 -15.42
C ALA A 664 -10.62 15.64 -16.28
N ARG A 665 -11.40 14.59 -16.54
CA ARG A 665 -11.05 13.53 -17.50
C ARG A 665 -10.98 14.09 -18.93
N SER A 666 -12.03 14.74 -19.41
CA SER A 666 -12.07 15.37 -20.74
C SER A 666 -10.87 16.30 -20.97
N LEU A 667 -10.52 17.11 -19.98
CA LEU A 667 -9.38 18.02 -20.03
C LEU A 667 -8.03 17.28 -20.05
N ASN A 668 -7.88 16.23 -19.23
CA ASN A 668 -6.70 15.36 -19.26
C ASN A 668 -6.51 14.72 -20.64
N ASP A 669 -7.60 14.22 -21.23
CA ASP A 669 -7.59 13.52 -22.51
C ASP A 669 -7.29 14.49 -23.67
N LEU A 670 -7.89 15.68 -23.65
CA LEU A 670 -7.63 16.78 -24.61
C LEU A 670 -6.21 17.34 -24.57
N PHE A 671 -5.51 17.27 -23.44
CA PHE A 671 -4.11 17.70 -23.32
C PHE A 671 -3.12 16.55 -23.57
N THR A 672 -3.48 15.31 -23.21
CA THR A 672 -2.64 14.13 -23.46
C THR A 672 -2.63 13.79 -24.95
N GLY A 673 -3.79 13.74 -25.60
CA GLY A 673 -3.89 13.47 -27.05
C GLY A 673 -3.21 14.53 -27.92
N ASP A 674 -3.22 15.81 -27.51
CA ASP A 674 -2.48 16.89 -28.18
C ASP A 674 -0.95 16.73 -28.02
N ALA A 675 -0.49 16.26 -26.85
CA ALA A 675 0.93 15.96 -26.61
C ALA A 675 1.42 14.73 -27.39
N ASP A 676 0.62 13.66 -27.44
CA ASP A 676 0.94 12.43 -28.17
C ASP A 676 0.91 12.65 -29.68
N TRP A 677 -0.10 13.35 -30.20
CA TRP A 677 -0.19 13.73 -31.62
C TRP A 677 1.02 14.59 -32.05
N LEU A 678 1.45 15.53 -31.21
CA LEU A 678 2.66 16.32 -31.51
C LEU A 678 3.93 15.46 -31.50
N GLY A 679 4.01 14.48 -30.59
CA GLY A 679 5.11 13.51 -30.52
C GLY A 679 5.23 12.67 -31.79
N ASP A 680 4.11 12.09 -32.24
CA ASP A 680 4.05 11.32 -33.49
C ASP A 680 4.34 12.18 -34.71
N PHE A 681 3.78 13.39 -34.79
CA PHE A 681 4.05 14.33 -35.89
C PHE A 681 5.56 14.64 -36.00
N ILE A 682 6.22 14.89 -34.87
CA ILE A 682 7.68 15.12 -34.81
C ILE A 682 8.45 13.87 -35.25
N GLY A 683 8.04 12.69 -34.80
CA GLY A 683 8.63 11.42 -35.22
C GLY A 683 8.60 11.24 -36.74
N HIS A 684 7.43 11.44 -37.36
CA HIS A 684 7.26 11.34 -38.81
C HIS A 684 8.09 12.40 -39.56
N VAL A 685 8.09 13.67 -39.13
CA VAL A 685 8.89 14.74 -39.76
C VAL A 685 10.39 14.44 -39.68
N LEU A 686 10.88 13.93 -38.55
CA LEU A 686 12.30 13.54 -38.39
C LEU A 686 12.68 12.35 -39.28
N VAL A 687 11.84 11.31 -39.33
CA VAL A 687 12.09 10.12 -40.18
C VAL A 687 12.08 10.51 -41.66
N ILE A 688 11.08 11.27 -42.12
CA ILE A 688 11.01 11.74 -43.51
C ILE A 688 12.22 12.62 -43.86
N GLY A 689 12.58 13.57 -42.98
CA GLY A 689 13.74 14.44 -43.18
C GLY A 689 15.06 13.66 -43.25
N ALA A 690 15.25 12.68 -42.37
CA ALA A 690 16.42 11.80 -42.39
C ALA A 690 16.46 10.92 -43.64
N THR A 691 15.34 10.34 -44.07
CA THR A 691 15.26 9.52 -45.30
C THR A 691 15.57 10.35 -46.55
N VAL A 692 15.00 11.56 -46.69
CA VAL A 692 15.29 12.44 -47.82
C VAL A 692 16.76 12.89 -47.82
N GLY A 693 17.31 13.25 -46.66
CA GLY A 693 18.72 13.61 -46.52
C GLY A 693 19.68 12.47 -46.88
N LEU A 694 19.38 11.25 -46.42
CA LEU A 694 20.17 10.06 -46.70
C LEU A 694 20.06 9.64 -48.17
N LEU A 695 18.89 9.77 -48.80
CA LEU A 695 18.69 9.54 -50.24
C LEU A 695 19.53 10.52 -51.07
N PHE A 696 19.43 11.82 -50.81
CA PHE A 696 20.23 12.84 -51.51
C PHE A 696 21.74 12.64 -51.31
N GLY A 697 22.18 12.35 -50.08
CA GLY A 697 23.57 12.03 -49.78
C GLY A 697 24.06 10.79 -50.53
N SER A 698 23.24 9.74 -50.59
CA SER A 698 23.57 8.49 -51.30
C SER A 698 23.65 8.68 -52.82
N VAL A 699 22.74 9.45 -53.42
CA VAL A 699 22.77 9.77 -54.85
C VAL A 699 23.99 10.64 -55.19
N ALA A 700 24.31 11.64 -54.37
CA ALA A 700 25.51 12.47 -54.55
C ALA A 700 26.81 11.65 -54.39
N ALA A 701 26.88 10.78 -53.38
CA ALA A 701 28.00 9.88 -53.16
C ALA A 701 28.16 8.86 -54.30
N PHE A 702 27.07 8.29 -54.81
CA PHE A 702 27.10 7.35 -55.94
C PHE A 702 27.56 8.04 -57.23
N ALA A 703 27.08 9.27 -57.52
CA ALA A 703 27.53 10.05 -58.66
C ALA A 703 29.04 10.38 -58.58
N ALA A 704 29.53 10.79 -57.40
CA ALA A 704 30.94 11.03 -57.15
C ALA A 704 31.76 9.75 -57.32
N ALA A 705 31.39 8.66 -56.65
CA ALA A 705 32.04 7.36 -56.71
C ALA A 705 32.09 6.81 -58.14
N ARG A 706 30.99 6.87 -58.91
CA ARG A 706 30.96 6.44 -60.32
C ARG A 706 31.91 7.27 -61.19
N SER A 707 32.01 8.58 -60.93
CA SER A 707 32.93 9.47 -61.67
C SER A 707 34.43 9.21 -61.41
N ILE A 708 34.75 8.47 -60.35
CA ILE A 708 36.13 8.12 -59.94
C ILE A 708 36.44 6.64 -60.26
N THR A 709 35.52 5.73 -59.97
CA THR A 709 35.73 4.27 -60.07
C THR A 709 35.70 3.71 -61.49
N MET A 710 34.90 4.27 -62.42
CA MET A 710 34.91 3.81 -63.81
C MET A 710 36.26 4.03 -64.52
N PRO A 711 36.89 5.22 -64.43
CA PRO A 711 38.27 5.41 -64.89
C PRO A 711 39.27 4.46 -64.23
N LEU A 712 39.22 4.30 -62.91
CA LEU A 712 40.12 3.39 -62.19
C LEU A 712 39.97 1.93 -62.63
N ARG A 713 38.76 1.43 -62.90
CA ARG A 713 38.56 0.06 -63.41
C ARG A 713 39.14 -0.15 -64.82
N ARG A 714 39.16 0.88 -65.68
CA ARG A 714 39.84 0.80 -66.98
C ARG A 714 41.36 0.74 -66.82
N LEU A 715 41.91 1.61 -65.97
CA LEU A 715 43.34 1.64 -65.66
C LEU A 715 43.80 0.32 -65.00
N GLN A 716 42.97 -0.27 -64.13
CA GLN A 716 43.17 -1.60 -63.55
C GLN A 716 43.13 -2.72 -64.60
N GLY A 717 42.22 -2.66 -65.58
CA GLY A 717 42.16 -3.62 -66.69
C GLY A 717 43.44 -3.59 -67.54
N SER A 718 43.94 -2.40 -67.86
CA SER A 718 45.22 -2.25 -68.57
C SER A 718 46.42 -2.75 -67.75
N MET A 719 46.42 -2.58 -66.42
CA MET A 719 47.44 -3.16 -65.54
C MET A 719 47.36 -4.68 -65.45
N LEU A 720 46.16 -5.27 -65.47
CA LEU A 720 45.98 -6.72 -65.42
C LEU A 720 46.47 -7.41 -66.70
N ALA A 721 46.24 -6.81 -67.87
CA ALA A 721 46.82 -7.28 -69.13
C ALA A 721 48.37 -7.26 -69.09
N LEU A 722 48.95 -6.19 -68.51
CA LEU A 722 50.39 -6.03 -68.33
C LEU A 722 51.02 -7.01 -67.32
N ALA A 723 50.22 -7.62 -66.46
CA ALA A 723 50.66 -8.59 -65.46
C ALA A 723 50.62 -10.05 -65.96
N ALA A 724 49.92 -10.31 -67.07
CA ALA A 724 49.81 -11.64 -67.68
C ALA A 724 50.91 -11.92 -68.72
N ASP A 725 51.43 -10.88 -69.38
CA ASP A 725 52.57 -10.94 -70.29
C ASP A 725 53.52 -9.76 -70.03
N PRO A 726 54.76 -9.99 -69.51
CA PRO A 726 55.74 -8.95 -69.24
C PRO A 726 56.23 -8.16 -70.47
N LEU A 727 55.92 -8.61 -71.69
CA LEU A 727 56.26 -7.92 -72.95
C LEU A 727 55.07 -7.15 -73.56
N ALA A 728 53.92 -7.13 -72.90
CA ALA A 728 52.79 -6.28 -73.30
C ALA A 728 53.16 -4.79 -73.24
N GLY A 729 52.74 -4.03 -74.25
CA GLY A 729 53.14 -2.63 -74.46
C GLY A 729 52.55 -1.61 -73.46
N ARG A 730 53.06 -0.37 -73.52
CA ARG A 730 52.73 0.74 -72.60
C ARG A 730 51.22 1.02 -72.46
N ILE A 731 50.82 1.43 -71.26
CA ILE A 731 49.43 1.76 -70.90
C ILE A 731 48.92 2.99 -71.70
N ALA A 732 47.76 2.84 -72.34
CA ALA A 732 47.29 3.71 -73.44
C ALA A 732 46.55 5.02 -73.07
N GLU A 733 46.53 5.47 -71.80
CA GLU A 733 45.89 6.75 -71.39
C GLU A 733 46.91 7.79 -70.85
N SER A 734 48.15 7.81 -71.38
CA SER A 734 49.25 8.69 -70.92
C SER A 734 48.99 10.19 -71.05
N ASP A 735 48.05 10.61 -71.89
CA ASP A 735 47.95 12.00 -72.38
C ASP A 735 46.89 12.84 -71.63
N ARG A 736 46.24 12.24 -70.62
CA ARG A 736 45.26 12.92 -69.78
C ARG A 736 45.92 14.01 -68.91
N ARG A 737 45.20 15.13 -68.75
CA ARG A 737 45.59 16.33 -67.99
C ARG A 737 44.81 16.48 -66.67
N ASP A 738 44.30 15.37 -66.16
CA ASP A 738 43.71 15.25 -64.82
C ASP A 738 44.61 14.39 -63.91
N GLU A 739 44.28 14.35 -62.62
CA GLU A 739 45.06 13.66 -61.60
C GLU A 739 45.21 12.13 -61.88
N LEU A 740 44.31 11.56 -62.69
CA LEU A 740 44.38 10.17 -63.16
C LEU A 740 45.41 9.96 -64.28
N GLY A 741 45.63 10.97 -65.14
CA GLY A 741 46.70 10.98 -66.13
C GLY A 741 48.09 10.96 -65.50
N ASP A 742 48.28 11.63 -64.36
CA ASP A 742 49.52 11.54 -63.59
C ASP A 742 49.73 10.15 -63.00
N MET A 743 48.67 9.47 -62.56
CA MET A 743 48.73 8.07 -62.12
C MET A 743 49.08 7.12 -63.27
N ALA A 744 48.59 7.35 -64.50
CA ALA A 744 48.98 6.57 -65.69
C ALA A 744 50.46 6.75 -66.06
N ARG A 745 51.02 7.95 -65.84
CA ARG A 745 52.46 8.21 -66.02
C ARG A 745 53.29 7.54 -64.92
N ALA A 746 52.85 7.60 -63.67
CA ALA A 746 53.47 6.88 -62.55
C ALA A 746 53.39 5.34 -62.70
N ALA A 747 52.32 4.80 -63.30
CA ALA A 747 52.15 3.38 -63.53
C ALA A 747 53.30 2.76 -64.36
N ASN A 748 53.76 3.45 -65.41
CA ASN A 748 54.90 3.00 -66.21
C ASN A 748 56.22 2.98 -65.40
N ILE A 749 56.34 3.78 -64.33
CA ILE A 749 57.48 3.73 -63.39
C ILE A 749 57.31 2.54 -62.43
N PHE A 750 56.09 2.30 -61.94
CA PHE A 750 55.78 1.19 -61.04
C PHE A 750 55.99 -0.21 -61.66
N VAL A 751 56.02 -0.37 -62.99
CA VAL A 751 56.41 -1.67 -63.61
C VAL A 751 57.83 -2.06 -63.21
N THR A 752 58.77 -1.11 -63.24
CA THR A 752 60.15 -1.28 -62.71
C THR A 752 60.18 -1.53 -61.20
N GLU A 753 59.15 -1.10 -60.47
CA GLU A 753 59.02 -1.23 -59.01
C GLU A 753 58.31 -2.54 -58.60
N ILE A 754 57.68 -3.29 -59.52
CA ILE A 754 57.00 -4.56 -59.18
C ILE A 754 58.01 -5.63 -58.74
N SER A 755 59.24 -5.60 -59.26
CA SER A 755 60.37 -6.40 -58.73
C SER A 755 60.77 -6.05 -57.28
N ARG A 756 60.16 -5.01 -56.68
CA ARG A 756 60.31 -4.64 -55.26
C ARG A 756 59.20 -5.21 -54.38
N ARG A 757 58.01 -5.49 -54.94
CA ARG A 757 56.79 -5.93 -54.22
C ARG A 757 56.87 -7.31 -53.58
N GLU A 758 57.85 -8.13 -53.94
CA GLU A 758 58.14 -9.40 -53.26
C GLU A 758 58.37 -9.20 -51.75
N ARG A 759 58.85 -8.02 -51.33
CA ARG A 759 58.97 -7.64 -49.90
C ARG A 759 57.65 -7.25 -49.24
N ASP A 760 56.73 -6.62 -49.97
CA ASP A 760 55.47 -6.11 -49.43
C ASP A 760 54.47 -7.24 -49.09
N LEU A 761 54.70 -8.44 -49.66
CA LEU A 761 53.97 -9.66 -49.32
C LEU A 761 54.02 -10.00 -47.81
N ARG A 762 55.02 -9.52 -47.07
CA ARG A 762 55.08 -9.64 -45.60
C ARG A 762 54.02 -8.79 -44.88
N GLN A 763 53.73 -7.57 -45.35
CA GLN A 763 52.73 -6.69 -44.72
C GLN A 763 51.29 -7.17 -44.97
N ALA A 764 51.05 -7.94 -46.04
CA ALA A 764 49.76 -8.56 -46.29
C ALA A 764 49.36 -9.58 -45.19
N LYS A 765 50.35 -10.18 -44.51
CA LYS A 765 50.12 -11.10 -43.39
C LYS A 765 49.64 -10.37 -42.13
N GLU A 766 50.32 -9.28 -41.76
CA GLU A 766 50.00 -8.52 -40.54
C GLU A 766 48.56 -7.97 -40.59
N ARG A 767 48.10 -7.53 -41.78
CA ARG A 767 46.73 -7.04 -41.99
C ARG A 767 45.65 -8.11 -41.85
N THR A 768 45.97 -9.38 -42.12
CA THR A 768 45.00 -10.48 -41.99
C THR A 768 44.86 -10.95 -40.55
N ASP A 769 45.92 -10.87 -39.74
CA ASP A 769 45.85 -11.12 -38.30
C ASP A 769 45.03 -10.03 -37.55
N GLU A 770 45.17 -8.74 -37.91
CA GLU A 770 44.30 -7.66 -37.40
C GLU A 770 42.81 -7.92 -37.70
N THR A 771 42.49 -8.24 -38.96
CA THR A 771 41.11 -8.49 -39.40
C THR A 771 40.50 -9.72 -38.69
N LEU A 772 41.31 -10.73 -38.39
CA LEU A 772 40.88 -11.92 -37.64
C LEU A 772 40.59 -11.59 -36.16
N ALA A 773 41.33 -10.64 -35.56
CA ALA A 773 41.07 -10.16 -34.20
C ALA A 773 39.78 -9.34 -34.12
N GLU A 774 39.55 -8.41 -35.06
CA GLU A 774 38.30 -7.65 -35.15
C GLU A 774 37.09 -8.56 -35.39
N LEU A 775 37.22 -9.57 -36.26
CA LEU A 775 36.13 -10.53 -36.51
C LEU A 775 35.80 -11.36 -35.26
N ARG A 776 36.81 -11.75 -34.46
CA ARG A 776 36.60 -12.46 -33.19
C ARG A 776 35.95 -11.56 -32.13
N GLN A 777 36.33 -10.29 -32.04
CA GLN A 777 35.69 -9.35 -31.13
C GLN A 777 34.23 -9.10 -31.55
N ALA A 778 33.98 -8.85 -32.83
CA ALA A 778 32.64 -8.68 -33.36
C ALA A 778 31.77 -9.94 -33.17
N GLN A 779 32.35 -11.14 -33.29
CA GLN A 779 31.67 -12.41 -32.99
C GLN A 779 31.37 -12.55 -31.49
N ALA A 780 32.29 -12.18 -30.60
CA ALA A 780 32.06 -12.18 -29.16
C ALA A 780 30.96 -11.17 -28.75
N ASP A 781 30.99 -9.97 -29.33
CA ASP A 781 29.97 -8.94 -29.12
C ASP A 781 28.60 -9.37 -29.69
N LEU A 782 28.57 -10.09 -30.83
CA LEU A 782 27.35 -10.71 -31.38
C LEU A 782 26.83 -11.81 -30.46
N ILE A 783 27.66 -12.74 -30.00
CA ILE A 783 27.28 -13.79 -29.05
C ILE A 783 26.77 -13.17 -27.73
N GLN A 784 27.34 -12.04 -27.31
CA GLN A 784 26.87 -11.33 -26.10
C GLN A 784 25.55 -10.59 -26.33
N ALA A 785 25.35 -10.00 -27.51
CA ALA A 785 24.06 -9.41 -27.92
C ALA A 785 22.97 -10.49 -28.11
N GLU A 786 23.32 -11.65 -28.65
CA GLU A 786 22.44 -12.81 -28.81
C GLU A 786 22.09 -13.44 -27.47
N LYS A 787 23.05 -13.55 -26.53
CA LYS A 787 22.78 -13.91 -25.13
C LYS A 787 21.82 -12.92 -24.45
N LEU A 788 21.99 -11.61 -24.67
CA LEU A 788 21.10 -10.59 -24.13
C LEU A 788 19.70 -10.63 -24.78
N ALA A 789 19.61 -10.89 -26.08
CA ALA A 789 18.33 -11.06 -26.79
C ALA A 789 17.60 -12.34 -26.36
N SER A 790 18.33 -13.46 -26.22
CA SER A 790 17.82 -14.73 -25.69
C SER A 790 17.39 -14.60 -24.23
N LEU A 791 18.09 -13.79 -23.42
CA LEU A 791 17.69 -13.48 -22.05
C LEU A 791 16.40 -12.63 -22.01
N GLY A 792 16.26 -11.66 -22.93
CA GLY A 792 15.02 -10.91 -23.11
C GLY A 792 13.84 -11.80 -23.52
N GLN A 793 14.06 -12.75 -24.42
CA GLN A 793 13.04 -13.75 -24.81
C GLN A 793 12.72 -14.73 -23.67
N LEU A 794 13.72 -15.15 -22.88
CA LEU A 794 13.52 -15.92 -21.65
C LEU A 794 12.61 -15.18 -20.67
N VAL A 795 12.92 -13.93 -20.35
CA VAL A 795 12.14 -13.13 -19.39
C VAL A 795 10.71 -12.89 -19.90
N ALA A 796 10.52 -12.62 -21.20
CA ALA A 796 9.18 -12.48 -21.78
C ALA A 796 8.37 -13.78 -21.75
N GLY A 797 8.99 -14.93 -22.07
CA GLY A 797 8.35 -16.24 -22.01
C GLY A 797 7.98 -16.65 -20.57
N VAL A 798 8.94 -16.56 -19.65
CA VAL A 798 8.73 -16.87 -18.22
C VAL A 798 7.68 -15.95 -17.60
N ALA A 799 7.65 -14.66 -17.93
CA ALA A 799 6.58 -13.77 -17.48
C ALA A 799 5.19 -14.22 -17.98
N HIS A 800 5.06 -14.67 -19.22
CA HIS A 800 3.80 -15.18 -19.76
C HIS A 800 3.36 -16.50 -19.08
N GLU A 801 4.31 -17.42 -18.88
CA GLU A 801 4.06 -18.72 -18.24
C GLU A 801 3.80 -18.62 -16.73
N ILE A 802 4.31 -17.58 -16.04
CA ILE A 802 3.96 -17.26 -14.64
C ILE A 802 2.60 -16.53 -14.55
N ASN A 803 2.30 -15.61 -15.48
CA ASN A 803 1.07 -14.82 -15.44
C ASN A 803 -0.19 -15.65 -15.72
N THR A 804 -0.08 -16.72 -16.51
CA THR A 804 -1.22 -17.60 -16.84
C THR A 804 -1.80 -18.32 -15.60
N PRO A 805 -1.02 -19.09 -14.81
CA PRO A 805 -1.52 -19.71 -13.57
C PRO A 805 -1.90 -18.66 -12.51
N LEU A 806 -1.19 -17.52 -12.40
CA LEU A 806 -1.59 -16.44 -11.49
C LEU A 806 -2.95 -15.83 -11.86
N GLY A 807 -3.21 -15.60 -13.16
CA GLY A 807 -4.50 -15.12 -13.64
C GLY A 807 -5.64 -16.09 -13.32
N ILE A 808 -5.43 -17.39 -13.57
CA ILE A 808 -6.41 -18.43 -13.25
C ILE A 808 -6.65 -18.50 -11.73
N ALA A 809 -5.60 -18.44 -10.91
CA ALA A 809 -5.72 -18.42 -9.45
C ALA A 809 -6.48 -17.18 -8.96
N LEU A 810 -6.22 -16.00 -9.53
CA LEU A 810 -6.92 -14.75 -9.20
C LEU A 810 -8.40 -14.82 -9.57
N THR A 811 -8.75 -15.23 -10.80
CA THR A 811 -10.15 -15.41 -11.21
C THR A 811 -10.86 -16.44 -10.33
N THR A 812 -10.18 -17.51 -9.94
CA THR A 812 -10.72 -18.52 -9.01
C THR A 812 -10.95 -17.94 -7.61
N ALA A 813 -10.03 -17.10 -7.11
CA ALA A 813 -10.18 -16.40 -5.82
C ALA A 813 -11.38 -15.42 -5.82
N THR A 814 -11.56 -14.65 -6.90
CA THR A 814 -12.74 -13.76 -7.06
C THR A 814 -14.03 -14.58 -7.07
N LEU A 815 -14.09 -15.65 -7.86
CA LEU A 815 -15.26 -16.54 -7.98
C LEU A 815 -15.65 -17.17 -6.62
N LEU A 816 -14.67 -17.57 -5.81
CA LEU A 816 -14.88 -18.06 -4.44
C LEU A 816 -15.43 -16.96 -3.51
N GLY A 817 -14.94 -15.73 -3.65
CA GLY A 817 -15.42 -14.57 -2.89
C GLY A 817 -16.87 -14.21 -3.22
N ASP A 818 -17.23 -14.21 -4.51
CA ASP A 818 -18.59 -13.93 -4.98
C ASP A 818 -19.59 -15.01 -4.48
N GLU A 819 -19.21 -16.29 -4.62
CA GLU A 819 -20.01 -17.42 -4.12
C GLU A 819 -20.20 -17.36 -2.59
N ALA A 820 -19.16 -16.99 -1.84
CA ALA A 820 -19.24 -16.78 -0.39
C ALA A 820 -20.17 -15.62 0.00
N GLN A 821 -20.14 -14.50 -0.73
CA GLN A 821 -21.08 -13.39 -0.49
C GLN A 821 -22.52 -13.78 -0.85
N GLU A 822 -22.76 -14.49 -1.95
CA GLU A 822 -24.11 -14.93 -2.29
C GLU A 822 -24.66 -15.93 -1.26
N PHE A 823 -23.81 -16.83 -0.76
CA PHE A 823 -24.14 -17.73 0.35
C PHE A 823 -24.49 -16.96 1.64
N GLU A 824 -23.72 -15.92 2.00
CA GLU A 824 -24.01 -15.08 3.18
C GLU A 824 -25.36 -14.36 3.04
N ARG A 825 -25.67 -13.81 1.85
CA ARG A 825 -26.98 -13.18 1.55
C ARG A 825 -28.12 -14.20 1.67
N ALA A 826 -27.94 -15.42 1.15
CA ALA A 826 -28.92 -16.50 1.27
C ALA A 826 -29.14 -16.94 2.73
N LEU A 827 -28.07 -16.98 3.54
CA LEU A 827 -28.13 -17.36 4.96
C LEU A 827 -28.91 -16.33 5.79
N LYS A 828 -28.78 -15.03 5.47
CA LYS A 828 -29.60 -13.95 6.06
C LYS A 828 -31.09 -14.02 5.68
N GLY A 829 -31.46 -14.80 4.66
CA GLY A 829 -32.84 -15.07 4.26
C GLY A 829 -33.61 -16.04 5.18
N ASN A 830 -32.98 -16.54 6.24
CA ASN A 830 -33.58 -17.41 7.27
C ASN A 830 -34.12 -18.77 6.80
N GLN A 831 -33.90 -19.15 5.53
CA GLN A 831 -34.15 -20.49 4.98
C GLN A 831 -33.05 -20.89 3.99
N LEU A 832 -32.22 -21.88 4.35
CA LEU A 832 -31.17 -22.42 3.48
C LEU A 832 -31.40 -23.92 3.21
N PRO A 833 -31.72 -24.35 1.98
CA PRO A 833 -31.92 -25.75 1.66
C PRO A 833 -30.59 -26.52 1.67
N ARG A 834 -30.62 -27.75 2.19
CA ARG A 834 -29.44 -28.62 2.39
C ARG A 834 -28.65 -28.91 1.11
N SER A 835 -29.32 -28.88 -0.04
CA SER A 835 -28.71 -28.99 -1.37
C SER A 835 -27.86 -27.76 -1.76
N ARG A 836 -28.27 -26.55 -1.37
CA ARG A 836 -27.51 -25.32 -1.64
C ARG A 836 -26.28 -25.21 -0.73
N LEU A 837 -26.38 -25.70 0.52
CA LEU A 837 -25.22 -25.90 1.38
C LEU A 837 -24.21 -26.91 0.77
N ALA A 838 -24.70 -28.05 0.27
CA ALA A 838 -23.83 -29.04 -0.37
C ALA A 838 -23.14 -28.46 -1.62
N HIS A 839 -23.89 -27.77 -2.50
CA HIS A 839 -23.33 -27.15 -3.70
C HIS A 839 -22.28 -26.08 -3.37
N PHE A 840 -22.56 -25.22 -2.38
CA PHE A 840 -21.58 -24.24 -1.88
C PHE A 840 -20.28 -24.90 -1.42
N LEU A 841 -20.38 -25.97 -0.60
CA LEU A 841 -19.20 -26.69 -0.11
C LEU A 841 -18.40 -27.35 -1.24
N ASP A 842 -19.06 -27.92 -2.25
CA ASP A 842 -18.36 -28.47 -3.41
C ASP A 842 -17.69 -27.39 -4.27
N ARG A 843 -18.36 -26.25 -4.55
CA ARG A 843 -17.75 -25.13 -5.29
C ARG A 843 -16.56 -24.52 -4.54
N MET A 844 -16.68 -24.34 -3.21
CA MET A 844 -15.59 -23.87 -2.37
C MET A 844 -14.39 -24.82 -2.39
N LYS A 845 -14.65 -26.13 -2.37
CA LYS A 845 -13.61 -27.18 -2.39
C LYS A 845 -12.93 -27.32 -3.76
N GLU A 846 -13.70 -27.25 -4.85
CA GLU A 846 -13.18 -27.29 -6.22
C GLU A 846 -12.36 -26.04 -6.54
N GLY A 847 -12.89 -24.84 -6.26
CA GLY A 847 -12.17 -23.59 -6.47
C GLY A 847 -10.92 -23.48 -5.58
N SER A 848 -11.00 -23.86 -4.30
CA SER A 848 -9.81 -23.89 -3.41
C SER A 848 -8.72 -24.82 -3.97
N ARG A 849 -9.09 -26.00 -4.45
CA ARG A 849 -8.15 -26.91 -5.11
C ARG A 849 -7.54 -26.29 -6.37
N LEU A 850 -8.35 -25.73 -7.27
CA LEU A 850 -7.85 -25.10 -8.50
C LEU A 850 -6.92 -23.92 -8.20
N LEU A 851 -7.20 -23.15 -7.14
CA LEU A 851 -6.36 -22.06 -6.66
C LEU A 851 -5.00 -22.59 -6.19
N PHE A 852 -4.97 -23.61 -5.32
CA PHE A 852 -3.71 -24.25 -4.89
C PHE A 852 -2.95 -24.90 -6.05
N ASP A 853 -3.63 -25.66 -6.92
CA ASP A 853 -3.02 -26.36 -8.06
C ASP A 853 -2.43 -25.37 -9.09
N ASN A 854 -2.86 -24.10 -9.14
CA ASN A 854 -2.26 -23.06 -9.99
C ASN A 854 -1.19 -22.24 -9.25
N LEU A 855 -1.37 -21.88 -7.98
CA LEU A 855 -0.34 -21.20 -7.19
C LEU A 855 0.91 -22.07 -7.00
N GLY A 856 0.75 -23.39 -6.84
CA GLY A 856 1.84 -24.35 -6.84
C GLY A 856 2.67 -24.29 -8.13
N ARG A 857 2.01 -24.39 -9.29
CA ARG A 857 2.67 -24.25 -10.61
C ARG A 857 3.37 -22.90 -10.79
N ALA A 858 2.77 -21.79 -10.34
CA ALA A 858 3.44 -20.49 -10.36
C ALA A 858 4.70 -20.47 -9.47
N SER A 859 4.64 -21.11 -8.29
CA SER A 859 5.78 -21.26 -7.39
C SER A 859 6.89 -22.12 -7.99
N ASP A 860 6.55 -23.25 -8.62
CA ASP A 860 7.50 -24.15 -9.29
C ASP A 860 8.23 -23.45 -10.44
N LEU A 861 7.54 -22.62 -11.24
CA LEU A 861 8.17 -21.81 -12.28
C LEU A 861 9.09 -20.73 -11.69
N VAL A 862 8.67 -20.04 -10.64
CA VAL A 862 9.50 -19.05 -9.94
C VAL A 862 10.74 -19.71 -9.32
N HIS A 863 10.61 -20.91 -8.75
CA HIS A 863 11.72 -21.68 -8.21
C HIS A 863 12.70 -22.11 -9.32
N SER A 864 12.17 -22.64 -10.43
CA SER A 864 12.97 -23.08 -11.58
C SER A 864 13.75 -21.91 -12.22
N PHE A 865 13.09 -20.77 -12.42
CA PHE A 865 13.73 -19.54 -12.91
C PHE A 865 14.78 -19.02 -11.92
N LYS A 866 14.48 -19.07 -10.61
CA LYS A 866 15.42 -18.70 -9.55
C LYS A 866 16.66 -19.59 -9.55
N GLN A 867 16.55 -20.90 -9.77
CA GLN A 867 17.72 -21.78 -9.88
C GLN A 867 18.63 -21.37 -11.04
N VAL A 868 18.06 -21.15 -12.24
CA VAL A 868 18.81 -20.66 -13.42
C VAL A 868 19.51 -19.32 -13.16
N ALA A 869 18.96 -18.46 -12.31
CA ALA A 869 19.57 -17.19 -11.91
C ALA A 869 20.56 -17.27 -10.73
N VAL A 870 20.45 -18.28 -9.85
CA VAL A 870 21.21 -18.40 -8.59
C VAL A 870 22.42 -19.35 -8.70
N ASP A 871 22.46 -20.25 -9.69
CA ASP A 871 23.58 -21.18 -9.93
C ASP A 871 24.94 -20.49 -10.29
N GLN A 872 25.00 -19.16 -10.30
CA GLN A 872 26.26 -18.39 -10.34
C GLN A 872 26.94 -18.22 -8.96
N VAL A 873 26.30 -18.60 -7.85
CA VAL A 873 26.75 -18.24 -6.47
C VAL A 873 27.40 -19.41 -5.70
N SER A 874 27.77 -20.50 -6.39
CA SER A 874 28.67 -21.53 -5.84
C SER A 874 29.62 -22.02 -6.93
N ASP A 875 30.70 -21.27 -7.14
CA ASP A 875 31.58 -21.39 -8.31
C ASP A 875 33.05 -21.67 -7.95
N GLU A 876 33.27 -22.42 -6.87
CA GLU A 876 34.59 -22.93 -6.51
C GLU A 876 34.77 -24.37 -7.04
N PRO A 877 35.81 -24.65 -7.85
CA PRO A 877 36.15 -26.01 -8.22
C PRO A 877 36.77 -26.72 -7.00
N ARG A 878 36.44 -28.00 -6.80
CA ARG A 878 37.02 -28.81 -5.71
C ARG A 878 37.35 -30.21 -6.20
N ARG A 879 38.32 -30.86 -5.56
CA ARG A 879 38.62 -32.29 -5.74
C ARG A 879 37.64 -33.12 -4.91
N PHE A 880 36.99 -34.11 -5.51
CA PHE A 880 36.06 -35.03 -4.82
C PHE A 880 36.07 -36.44 -5.42
N GLU A 881 35.64 -37.42 -4.63
CA GLU A 881 35.47 -38.80 -5.08
C GLU A 881 34.17 -38.94 -5.89
N MET A 882 34.30 -39.36 -7.15
CA MET A 882 33.25 -39.29 -8.16
C MET A 882 32.11 -40.27 -7.88
N LYS A 883 32.38 -41.48 -7.37
CA LYS A 883 31.35 -42.49 -7.16
C LYS A 883 30.40 -42.11 -6.03
N GLY A 884 30.92 -41.79 -4.85
CA GLY A 884 30.09 -41.41 -3.69
C GLY A 884 29.27 -40.15 -3.97
N TRP A 885 29.88 -39.16 -4.63
CA TRP A 885 29.18 -37.94 -5.05
C TRP A 885 28.06 -38.22 -6.08
N LEU A 886 28.31 -39.09 -7.07
CA LEU A 886 27.29 -39.47 -8.06
C LEU A 886 26.13 -40.24 -7.41
N GLU A 887 26.42 -41.14 -6.47
CA GLU A 887 25.40 -41.84 -5.69
C GLU A 887 24.52 -40.87 -4.90
N ASP A 888 25.09 -39.82 -4.29
CA ASP A 888 24.31 -38.81 -3.56
C ASP A 888 23.49 -37.87 -4.46
N VAL A 889 24.00 -37.51 -5.65
CA VAL A 889 23.21 -36.76 -6.65
C VAL A 889 21.98 -37.59 -7.06
N ILE A 890 22.14 -38.88 -7.38
CA ILE A 890 21.01 -39.75 -7.74
C ILE A 890 20.09 -40.04 -6.56
N ARG A 891 20.63 -40.14 -5.33
CA ARG A 891 19.83 -40.25 -4.09
C ARG A 891 18.85 -39.08 -3.94
N SER A 892 19.27 -37.86 -4.30
CA SER A 892 18.41 -36.66 -4.23
C SER A 892 17.21 -36.71 -5.18
N LEU A 893 17.34 -37.37 -6.33
CA LEU A 893 16.28 -37.56 -7.33
C LEU A 893 15.32 -38.72 -6.99
N GLY A 894 15.59 -39.46 -5.91
CA GLY A 894 14.82 -40.62 -5.46
C GLY A 894 13.29 -40.44 -5.39
N PRO A 895 12.73 -39.29 -4.93
CA PRO A 895 11.28 -39.08 -4.92
C PRO A 895 10.64 -39.06 -6.31
N LEU A 896 11.31 -38.48 -7.31
CA LEU A 896 10.85 -38.44 -8.70
C LEU A 896 10.91 -39.85 -9.32
N LEU A 897 12.06 -40.51 -9.18
CA LEU A 897 12.31 -41.84 -9.75
C LEU A 897 11.38 -42.91 -9.16
N ARG A 898 11.00 -42.78 -7.88
CA ARG A 898 9.95 -43.62 -7.24
C ARG A 898 8.56 -43.36 -7.81
N LYS A 899 8.23 -42.12 -8.18
CA LYS A 899 6.92 -41.77 -8.78
C LYS A 899 6.79 -42.31 -10.21
N THR A 900 7.89 -42.34 -10.97
CA THR A 900 7.91 -42.84 -12.37
C THR A 900 8.32 -44.32 -12.50
N GLN A 901 8.71 -44.98 -11.39
CA GLN A 901 9.10 -46.39 -11.34
C GLN A 901 10.31 -46.77 -12.22
N HIS A 902 11.20 -45.81 -12.53
CA HIS A 902 12.41 -46.08 -13.31
C HIS A 902 13.61 -46.44 -12.42
N ALA A 903 14.47 -47.32 -12.91
CA ALA A 903 15.68 -47.77 -12.22
C ALA A 903 16.93 -47.06 -12.76
N VAL A 904 17.73 -46.45 -11.87
CA VAL A 904 19.03 -45.89 -12.23
C VAL A 904 20.15 -46.87 -11.84
N ALA A 905 21.02 -47.20 -12.79
CA ALA A 905 22.21 -48.03 -12.58
C ALA A 905 23.48 -47.17 -12.72
N ILE A 906 24.37 -47.24 -11.72
CA ILE A 906 25.63 -46.49 -11.70
C ILE A 906 26.80 -47.46 -11.87
N ASP A 907 27.62 -47.23 -12.90
CA ASP A 907 28.87 -47.93 -13.17
C ASP A 907 30.03 -46.92 -13.16
N CYS A 908 30.63 -46.73 -11.98
CA CYS A 908 31.77 -45.84 -11.78
C CYS A 908 32.90 -46.62 -11.08
N PRO A 909 34.14 -46.61 -11.61
CA PRO A 909 35.30 -47.14 -10.89
C PRO A 909 35.58 -46.27 -9.65
N ALA A 910 36.07 -46.90 -8.58
CA ALA A 910 36.45 -46.22 -7.35
C ALA A 910 37.77 -46.78 -6.80
N PRO A 911 38.62 -45.95 -6.17
CA PRO A 911 38.46 -44.51 -5.98
C PRO A 911 38.78 -43.70 -7.25
N LEU A 912 37.89 -42.81 -7.67
CA LEU A 912 38.12 -41.90 -8.80
C LEU A 912 37.99 -40.45 -8.34
N GLN A 913 39.11 -39.74 -8.26
CA GLN A 913 39.14 -38.32 -7.89
C GLN A 913 38.99 -37.42 -9.12
N VAL A 914 38.13 -36.41 -9.03
CA VAL A 914 37.86 -35.41 -10.09
C VAL A 914 37.94 -34.01 -9.49
N GLY A 915 38.67 -33.10 -10.14
CA GLY A 915 38.87 -31.70 -9.74
C GLY A 915 38.11 -30.73 -10.63
N THR A 916 36.83 -30.48 -10.32
CA THR A 916 35.93 -29.70 -11.17
C THR A 916 34.83 -28.98 -10.37
N TYR A 917 33.92 -28.28 -11.06
CA TYR A 917 32.74 -27.61 -10.50
C TYR A 917 31.63 -28.62 -10.20
N PRO A 918 31.38 -28.99 -8.93
CA PRO A 918 30.42 -30.06 -8.61
C PRO A 918 28.98 -29.63 -8.89
N GLY A 919 28.63 -28.36 -8.65
CA GLY A 919 27.29 -27.83 -8.94
C GLY A 919 26.95 -27.91 -10.43
N ALA A 920 27.90 -27.54 -11.31
CA ALA A 920 27.71 -27.64 -12.75
C ALA A 920 27.54 -29.10 -13.21
N LEU A 921 28.33 -30.04 -12.67
CA LEU A 921 28.22 -31.45 -13.03
C LEU A 921 26.94 -32.11 -12.47
N ALA A 922 26.51 -31.72 -11.27
CA ALA A 922 25.22 -32.14 -10.69
C ALA A 922 24.05 -31.65 -11.54
N GLN A 923 24.09 -30.38 -11.99
CA GLN A 923 23.06 -29.79 -12.83
C GLN A 923 23.00 -30.45 -14.21
N VAL A 924 24.16 -30.80 -14.80
CA VAL A 924 24.24 -31.60 -16.04
C VAL A 924 23.57 -32.97 -15.87
N LEU A 925 23.96 -33.73 -14.84
CA LEU A 925 23.39 -35.06 -14.56
C LEU A 925 21.88 -34.99 -14.27
N THR A 926 21.47 -34.01 -13.46
CA THR A 926 20.05 -33.82 -13.07
C THR A 926 19.18 -33.56 -14.28
N ASN A 927 19.58 -32.66 -15.19
CA ASN A 927 18.83 -32.40 -16.42
C ASN A 927 18.76 -33.64 -17.33
N LEU A 928 19.85 -34.41 -17.48
CA LEU A 928 19.83 -35.62 -18.31
C LEU A 928 18.96 -36.73 -17.71
N VAL A 929 19.04 -36.98 -16.40
CA VAL A 929 18.23 -38.00 -15.71
C VAL A 929 16.74 -37.62 -15.66
N ILE A 930 16.41 -36.34 -15.44
CA ILE A 930 15.02 -35.86 -15.51
C ILE A 930 14.46 -35.95 -16.93
N ASN A 931 15.23 -35.57 -17.96
CA ASN A 931 14.79 -35.72 -19.35
C ASN A 931 14.50 -37.18 -19.71
N ALA A 932 15.38 -38.12 -19.33
CA ALA A 932 15.10 -39.55 -19.51
C ALA A 932 13.83 -39.97 -18.74
N ALA A 933 13.71 -39.58 -17.46
CA ALA A 933 12.61 -39.97 -16.59
C ALA A 933 11.24 -39.32 -16.89
N LEU A 934 11.18 -38.31 -17.78
CA LEU A 934 9.92 -37.66 -18.19
C LEU A 934 9.62 -37.81 -19.69
N HIS A 935 10.61 -38.15 -20.52
CA HIS A 935 10.47 -38.11 -21.97
C HIS A 935 10.93 -39.38 -22.71
N ALA A 936 11.76 -40.24 -22.12
CA ALA A 936 12.16 -41.49 -22.79
C ALA A 936 11.05 -42.56 -22.77
N TYR A 937 10.21 -42.55 -21.74
CA TYR A 937 9.13 -43.53 -21.51
C TYR A 937 7.75 -42.86 -21.65
N ASP A 938 6.65 -43.61 -21.66
CA ASP A 938 5.30 -43.09 -21.51
C ASP A 938 4.67 -43.42 -20.14
N GLU A 939 3.52 -42.82 -19.84
CA GLU A 939 2.98 -42.74 -18.47
C GLU A 939 2.58 -44.12 -17.91
N GLY A 940 3.37 -44.61 -16.96
CA GLY A 940 3.18 -45.91 -16.29
C GLY A 940 4.20 -46.98 -16.69
N GLU A 941 5.07 -46.72 -17.66
CA GLU A 941 6.14 -47.64 -18.04
C GLU A 941 7.34 -47.57 -17.08
N SER A 942 7.88 -48.72 -16.66
CA SER A 942 9.16 -48.82 -15.96
C SER A 942 10.31 -48.94 -16.97
N GLY A 943 11.38 -48.17 -16.80
CA GLY A 943 12.54 -48.14 -17.71
C GLY A 943 13.87 -47.98 -16.97
N ARG A 944 14.98 -48.06 -17.70
CA ARG A 944 16.33 -48.11 -17.13
C ARG A 944 17.22 -46.97 -17.60
N ILE A 945 17.78 -46.23 -16.65
CA ILE A 945 18.77 -45.19 -16.90
C ILE A 945 20.13 -45.71 -16.44
N ALA A 946 21.11 -45.79 -17.35
CA ALA A 946 22.48 -46.21 -17.06
C ALA A 946 23.41 -44.99 -17.05
N ILE A 947 24.19 -44.83 -15.98
CA ILE A 947 25.22 -43.80 -15.84
C ILE A 947 26.57 -44.50 -15.70
N THR A 948 27.41 -44.35 -16.72
CA THR A 948 28.72 -45.01 -16.81
C THR A 948 29.82 -43.96 -16.78
N VAL A 949 30.81 -44.14 -15.91
CA VAL A 949 31.99 -43.29 -15.81
C VAL A 949 33.24 -44.11 -16.14
N ARG A 950 34.15 -43.54 -16.93
CA ARG A 950 35.45 -44.15 -17.27
C ARG A 950 36.56 -43.12 -17.12
N ASP A 951 37.68 -43.59 -16.57
CA ASP A 951 38.91 -42.83 -16.42
C ASP A 951 39.75 -42.98 -17.69
N ALA A 952 40.09 -41.87 -18.34
CA ALA A 952 40.86 -41.82 -19.59
C ALA A 952 42.14 -40.98 -19.43
N GLY A 953 42.77 -41.06 -18.25
CA GLY A 953 44.00 -40.33 -17.94
C GLY A 953 43.70 -38.89 -17.52
N ASP A 954 44.02 -37.93 -18.37
CA ASP A 954 43.71 -36.51 -18.16
C ASP A 954 42.23 -36.18 -18.46
N GLN A 955 41.51 -37.09 -19.12
CA GLN A 955 40.10 -36.95 -19.47
C GLN A 955 39.21 -37.91 -18.64
N LEU A 956 37.99 -37.46 -18.39
CA LEU A 956 36.90 -38.20 -17.75
C LEU A 956 35.80 -38.41 -18.81
N HIS A 957 35.43 -39.67 -19.05
CA HIS A 957 34.36 -40.02 -19.98
C HIS A 957 33.11 -40.41 -19.18
N LEU A 958 32.09 -39.56 -19.23
CA LEU A 958 30.79 -39.74 -18.59
C LEU A 958 29.74 -40.06 -19.67
N THR A 959 29.04 -41.17 -19.53
CA THR A 959 27.95 -41.57 -20.44
C THR A 959 26.66 -41.71 -19.66
N VAL A 960 25.58 -41.10 -20.15
CA VAL A 960 24.22 -41.26 -19.62
C VAL A 960 23.35 -41.83 -20.73
N SER A 961 22.68 -42.95 -20.48
CA SER A 961 21.84 -43.64 -21.46
C SER A 961 20.50 -44.04 -20.85
N ASP A 962 19.44 -43.99 -21.66
CA ASP A 962 18.12 -44.57 -21.40
C ASP A 962 17.85 -45.73 -22.38
N ASP A 963 16.89 -46.60 -22.05
CA ASP A 963 16.40 -47.69 -22.92
C ASP A 963 15.01 -47.41 -23.52
N GLY A 964 14.59 -46.13 -23.56
CA GLY A 964 13.26 -45.71 -23.98
C GLY A 964 13.08 -45.49 -25.49
N LYS A 965 12.07 -44.70 -25.87
CA LYS A 965 11.64 -44.51 -27.27
C LYS A 965 12.60 -43.69 -28.14
N GLY A 966 13.64 -43.09 -27.57
CA GLY A 966 14.68 -42.36 -28.30
C GLY A 966 14.18 -41.07 -28.99
N ILE A 967 15.05 -40.48 -29.83
CA ILE A 967 14.87 -39.20 -30.50
C ILE A 967 14.87 -39.41 -32.02
N ALA A 968 13.90 -38.81 -32.72
CA ALA A 968 13.82 -38.91 -34.17
C ALA A 968 15.01 -38.18 -34.85
N PRO A 969 15.63 -38.74 -35.91
CA PRO A 969 16.84 -38.17 -36.52
C PRO A 969 16.71 -36.69 -36.96
N GLN A 970 15.53 -36.31 -37.44
CA GLN A 970 15.17 -34.93 -37.82
C GLN A 970 15.25 -33.89 -36.68
N HIS A 971 15.38 -34.33 -35.43
CA HIS A 971 15.46 -33.47 -34.25
C HIS A 971 16.86 -33.45 -33.62
N LEU A 972 17.72 -34.45 -33.89
CA LEU A 972 19.04 -34.58 -33.27
C LEU A 972 19.93 -33.34 -33.47
N GLY A 973 19.95 -32.78 -34.67
CA GLY A 973 20.70 -31.54 -34.98
C GLY A 973 20.15 -30.26 -34.33
N ARG A 974 19.13 -30.36 -33.46
CA ARG A 974 18.43 -29.24 -32.82
C ARG A 974 18.14 -29.42 -31.33
N ILE A 975 18.47 -30.57 -30.72
CA ILE A 975 18.11 -30.81 -29.30
C ILE A 975 18.85 -29.92 -28.31
N PHE A 976 19.93 -29.25 -28.75
CA PHE A 976 20.70 -28.28 -27.97
C PHE A 976 20.33 -26.82 -28.32
N ASP A 977 19.37 -26.58 -29.23
CA ASP A 977 18.79 -25.25 -29.48
C ASP A 977 18.05 -24.77 -28.21
N PRO A 978 18.10 -23.46 -27.86
CA PRO A 978 17.23 -22.89 -26.82
C PRO A 978 15.74 -23.14 -27.11
N PHE A 979 14.97 -23.48 -26.08
CA PHE A 979 13.52 -23.73 -26.12
C PHE A 979 13.06 -24.88 -27.03
N PHE A 980 13.96 -25.69 -27.59
CA PHE A 980 13.57 -26.81 -28.45
C PHE A 980 13.03 -27.97 -27.61
N THR A 981 11.84 -28.45 -27.98
CA THR A 981 11.15 -29.55 -27.29
C THR A 981 10.13 -30.21 -28.20
N THR A 982 10.03 -31.53 -28.12
CA THR A 982 8.96 -32.34 -28.75
C THR A 982 7.73 -32.48 -27.85
N ALA A 983 7.82 -32.05 -26.59
CA ALA A 983 6.82 -32.29 -25.54
C ALA A 983 6.17 -31.00 -25.00
N ARG A 984 6.18 -29.90 -25.77
CA ARG A 984 5.69 -28.58 -25.32
C ARG A 984 4.26 -28.59 -24.74
N HIS A 985 3.39 -29.47 -25.25
CA HIS A 985 2.02 -29.66 -24.77
C HIS A 985 1.91 -30.28 -23.35
N ARG A 986 2.99 -30.90 -22.83
CA ARG A 986 3.11 -31.43 -21.46
C ARG A 986 3.87 -30.47 -20.52
N GLY A 987 4.07 -29.20 -20.91
CA GLY A 987 4.69 -28.16 -20.06
C GLY A 987 6.23 -28.12 -20.06
N SER A 988 6.88 -28.82 -20.97
CA SER A 988 8.35 -28.86 -21.04
C SER A 988 8.93 -27.59 -21.70
N THR A 989 9.78 -26.86 -20.98
CA THR A 989 10.35 -25.55 -21.42
C THR A 989 11.35 -25.64 -22.58
N GLY A 990 11.95 -26.82 -22.81
CA GLY A 990 12.98 -27.00 -23.84
C GLY A 990 14.34 -26.34 -23.54
N LEU A 991 14.61 -26.00 -22.27
CA LEU A 991 15.86 -25.34 -21.87
C LEU A 991 16.92 -26.31 -21.32
N GLY A 992 16.52 -27.47 -20.76
CA GLY A 992 17.42 -28.36 -20.01
C GLY A 992 18.62 -28.87 -20.82
N LEU A 993 18.42 -29.31 -22.07
CA LEU A 993 19.53 -29.77 -22.91
C LEU A 993 20.44 -28.62 -23.38
N HIS A 994 19.90 -27.43 -23.62
CA HIS A 994 20.71 -26.24 -23.92
C HIS A 994 21.57 -25.83 -22.72
N ILE A 995 21.04 -25.91 -21.49
CA ILE A 995 21.78 -25.71 -20.24
C ILE A 995 22.90 -26.76 -20.11
N VAL A 996 22.61 -28.05 -20.36
CA VAL A 996 23.61 -29.12 -20.36
C VAL A 996 24.74 -28.82 -21.34
N TYR A 997 24.43 -28.49 -22.59
CA TYR A 997 25.43 -28.16 -23.62
C TYR A 997 26.32 -27.00 -23.19
N ASN A 998 25.73 -25.91 -22.66
CA ASN A 998 26.48 -24.74 -22.20
C ASN A 998 27.37 -25.04 -21.00
N LEU A 999 26.89 -25.83 -20.02
CA LEU A 999 27.68 -26.20 -18.83
C LEU A 999 28.86 -27.09 -19.20
N VAL A 1000 28.66 -28.10 -20.05
CA VAL A 1000 29.75 -28.97 -20.53
C VAL A 1000 30.79 -28.17 -21.31
N THR A 1001 30.36 -27.41 -22.33
CA THR A 1001 31.30 -26.73 -23.25
C THR A 1001 32.00 -25.52 -22.65
N ASN A 1002 31.31 -24.67 -21.88
CA ASN A 1002 31.89 -23.41 -21.38
C ASN A 1002 32.49 -23.53 -19.98
N LYS A 1003 31.89 -24.35 -19.09
CA LYS A 1003 32.23 -24.37 -17.65
C LYS A 1003 33.00 -25.59 -17.21
N LEU A 1004 32.67 -26.77 -17.73
CA LEU A 1004 33.44 -28.01 -17.52
C LEU A 1004 34.59 -28.20 -18.52
N GLN A 1005 34.72 -27.30 -19.52
CA GLN A 1005 35.74 -27.33 -20.57
C GLN A 1005 35.77 -28.65 -21.38
N GLY A 1006 34.61 -29.27 -21.54
CA GLY A 1006 34.44 -30.55 -22.21
C GLY A 1006 33.62 -30.48 -23.51
N ARG A 1007 33.32 -31.65 -24.05
CA ARG A 1007 32.48 -31.89 -25.22
C ARG A 1007 31.30 -32.77 -24.84
N ILE A 1008 30.15 -32.56 -25.50
CA ILE A 1008 29.00 -33.47 -25.43
C ILE A 1008 28.57 -33.89 -26.84
N ASP A 1009 28.35 -35.18 -27.03
CA ASP A 1009 27.75 -35.78 -28.23
C ASP A 1009 26.51 -36.60 -27.84
N VAL A 1010 25.64 -36.82 -28.82
CA VAL A 1010 24.41 -37.60 -28.65
C VAL A 1010 24.28 -38.65 -29.75
N GLU A 1011 23.97 -39.87 -29.34
CA GLU A 1011 23.49 -40.94 -30.22
C GLU A 1011 22.09 -41.35 -29.76
N SER A 1012 21.15 -41.46 -30.68
CA SER A 1012 19.79 -41.91 -30.38
C SER A 1012 19.19 -42.61 -31.58
N ARG A 1013 18.31 -43.58 -31.35
CA ARG A 1013 17.55 -44.25 -32.40
C ARG A 1013 16.11 -44.48 -31.89
N PRO A 1014 15.07 -44.19 -32.69
CA PRO A 1014 13.70 -44.49 -32.31
C PRO A 1014 13.52 -45.95 -31.88
N GLY A 1015 12.99 -46.17 -30.68
CA GLY A 1015 12.77 -47.49 -30.08
C GLY A 1015 14.02 -48.22 -29.57
N ALA A 1016 15.17 -47.53 -29.43
CA ALA A 1016 16.40 -48.11 -28.88
C ALA A 1016 17.18 -47.12 -27.99
N GLY A 1017 16.46 -46.23 -27.30
CA GLY A 1017 17.01 -45.30 -26.32
C GLY A 1017 17.80 -44.12 -26.87
N THR A 1018 18.27 -43.29 -25.94
CA THR A 1018 19.26 -42.23 -26.17
C THR A 1018 20.52 -42.50 -25.35
N THR A 1019 21.66 -42.03 -25.85
CA THR A 1019 22.96 -42.04 -25.18
C THR A 1019 23.62 -40.67 -25.37
N PHE A 1020 23.85 -39.97 -24.27
CA PHE A 1020 24.70 -38.78 -24.22
C PHE A 1020 26.10 -39.18 -23.75
N ARG A 1021 27.13 -38.80 -24.51
CA ARG A 1021 28.54 -38.95 -24.11
C ARG A 1021 29.13 -37.58 -23.82
N ILE A 1022 29.79 -37.46 -22.67
CA ILE A 1022 30.45 -36.26 -22.19
C ILE A 1022 31.93 -36.60 -21.97
N GLU A 1023 32.80 -35.86 -22.66
CA GLU A 1023 34.26 -35.95 -22.51
C GLU A 1023 34.72 -34.64 -21.86
N MET A 1024 35.38 -34.70 -20.69
CA MET A 1024 35.78 -33.49 -19.96
C MET A 1024 37.10 -33.69 -19.20
N PRO A 1025 37.93 -32.64 -19.03
CA PRO A 1025 39.16 -32.75 -18.26
C PRO A 1025 38.89 -33.19 -16.82
N LYS A 1026 39.68 -34.14 -16.34
CA LYS A 1026 39.62 -34.69 -14.98
C LYS A 1026 40.01 -33.67 -13.90
N GLN A 1027 40.81 -32.68 -14.29
CA GLN A 1027 41.26 -31.56 -13.47
C GLN A 1027 41.36 -30.30 -14.35
N LEU A 1028 40.83 -29.18 -13.88
CA LEU A 1028 40.83 -27.92 -14.64
C LEU A 1028 42.24 -27.30 -14.72
N ALA A 1029 42.61 -26.77 -15.88
CA ALA A 1029 43.98 -26.38 -16.24
C ALA A 1029 44.60 -25.21 -15.43
N GLY A 1030 43.91 -24.68 -14.43
CA GLY A 1030 44.44 -23.65 -13.52
C GLY A 1030 45.44 -24.19 -12.49
N GLU A 1031 45.21 -25.39 -11.94
CA GLU A 1031 46.01 -25.90 -10.80
C GLU A 1031 47.43 -26.35 -11.19
N ALA A 1032 47.63 -26.81 -12.43
CA ALA A 1032 48.92 -27.30 -12.92
C ALA A 1032 50.04 -26.25 -12.89
N ARG A 1033 49.69 -24.95 -12.88
CA ARG A 1033 50.67 -23.86 -12.66
C ARG A 1033 50.95 -23.59 -11.18
N THR A 1034 50.00 -23.84 -10.30
CA THR A 1034 50.13 -23.56 -8.86
C THR A 1034 51.04 -24.58 -8.18
N GLU A 1035 50.87 -25.87 -8.48
CA GLU A 1035 51.74 -26.93 -7.93
C GLU A 1035 53.18 -26.78 -8.47
N ALA A 1036 53.35 -26.47 -9.77
CA ALA A 1036 54.67 -26.23 -10.37
C ALA A 1036 55.39 -24.98 -9.84
N MET A 1037 54.67 -24.01 -9.27
CA MET A 1037 55.23 -22.78 -8.68
C MET A 1037 55.33 -22.83 -7.14
N ALA A 1038 54.93 -23.96 -6.53
CA ALA A 1038 55.16 -24.28 -5.12
C ALA A 1038 56.31 -25.30 -4.92
N ALA A 1039 56.87 -25.82 -6.02
CA ALA A 1039 58.00 -26.74 -6.06
C ALA A 1039 59.30 -26.09 -6.59
N LEU A 1040 59.35 -24.75 -6.60
CA LEU A 1040 60.46 -23.87 -7.02
C LEU A 1040 60.72 -22.80 -5.96
#